data_AF-A0AAD7SFD5-F1
#
_entry.id   AF-A0AAD7SFD5-F1
#
_cell.length_a   1.000
_cell.length_b   1.000
_cell.length_c   1.000
_cell.angle_alpha   90.00
_cell.angle_beta   90.00
_cell.angle_gamma   90.00
#
_symmetry.space_group_name_H-M   'P 1'
#
loop_
_entity.id
_entity.type
_entity.pdbx_description
1 polymer ?
#
loop_
_entity_poly.entity_id
_entity_poly.type
_entity_poly.pdbx_seq_one_letter_code
_entity_poly.pdbx_strand_id
1 'polypeptide(L)'
;MQESQDQATDEYARALGDAQTRLAQKEAELRKAAENHASEAEQLRCRVEQESRDTHQVEANALREQLAQLETSVEQEKAQNQELQAVQEKALRGESEKHGQQLKELRDQLEKSVEQEKAQNQELQTEQEVNRANSRLLEQLTERGQEKDKLQQELEATRKTADKCKAMLDELAIDVAQEKSRHKEELSDARLQHEKEVLGVRARYEKELRGLHEDKNRTEEEIRSQLRDEKARTRELESLQQTVEELQAQIQSMEGTKGWFERGLKEAEEMAAIEAQQRATEKSFREYGLFLGAEPGQYTLYSWSLEAVLFRLLFRLTQQGTALIQEQTGKNMDLISQPMVKEDKTSNFLGIRKDVTANELLQSKIIDKKLYEDLSAGKVTVQSVSKMDSVRNYLQGTNSIAGVFVQSTKQVMSIWEAKSEGLLTPGTSLVLLEAQAATGFMIDPVKNRKLTVEEAVAAGVVGVEWKNKLLSAERAVTGYTDPYTESTISLFQAMKKDLIIKDHGIRLLEAQIATGGIIDPVHSHRVPVEVAYQRGYFDEEMNQILLDPTDDTKGFFDPNTQENLTYLQLVERKDVTANELLQSKIIDKKLYDDLSAGKVTVQSVSKMDSVRNYLQGTNSIAGVFVQSTKQVMSIFEAKSKGLLTPGTSLVLLEAQAATGFMIDPVKNRKLTVEEAVAAGVVGVEWKNKLLSAERAVTGYTDPYTESTISLFQAMKKDLIIKNHGIRLLEAQIATGGIIDPVHSHRVPVEVAYQRGYFDEEMNQILLDPTDDTKGFF
;
A
#
# COMPACT_ATOMS: atom_id res chain seq x y z
N MET A 1 -48.89 170.79 -127.71
CA MET A 1 -49.07 170.84 -126.25
C MET A 1 -50.34 170.07 -125.92
N GLN A 2 -50.21 169.05 -125.04
CA GLN A 2 -51.16 168.70 -123.98
C GLN A 2 -52.52 167.99 -124.20
N GLU A 3 -52.84 167.37 -125.34
CA GLU A 3 -54.20 166.78 -125.53
C GLU A 3 -54.32 165.31 -126.01
N SER A 4 -53.27 164.48 -126.00
CA SER A 4 -53.41 163.06 -126.43
C SER A 4 -52.93 162.02 -125.43
N GLN A 5 -52.90 162.37 -124.13
CA GLN A 5 -52.64 161.41 -123.05
C GLN A 5 -53.89 160.59 -122.65
N ASP A 6 -55.10 160.94 -123.11
CA ASP A 6 -56.36 160.31 -122.66
C ASP A 6 -56.92 159.17 -123.55
N GLN A 7 -56.38 158.93 -124.74
CA GLN A 7 -56.81 157.77 -125.56
C GLN A 7 -56.04 156.47 -125.27
N ALA A 8 -54.98 156.53 -124.45
CA ALA A 8 -54.13 155.38 -124.12
C ALA A 8 -54.68 154.50 -122.97
N THR A 9 -55.74 154.91 -122.28
CA THR A 9 -56.24 154.23 -121.07
C THR A 9 -57.48 153.36 -121.32
N ASP A 10 -58.31 153.68 -122.31
CA ASP A 10 -59.61 153.02 -122.52
C ASP A 10 -59.52 151.69 -123.32
N GLU A 11 -58.51 151.54 -124.19
CA GLU A 11 -58.26 150.27 -124.89
C GLU A 11 -57.63 149.19 -123.99
N TYR A 12 -56.86 149.60 -122.96
CA TYR A 12 -56.21 148.66 -122.05
C TYR A 12 -57.21 147.96 -121.10
N ALA A 13 -58.28 148.65 -120.71
CA ALA A 13 -59.30 148.12 -119.81
C ALA A 13 -60.16 147.00 -120.44
N ARG A 14 -60.48 147.09 -121.75
CA ARG A 14 -61.25 146.02 -122.44
C ARG A 14 -60.43 144.74 -122.62
N ALA A 15 -59.15 144.86 -122.97
CA ALA A 15 -58.28 143.70 -123.15
C ALA A 15 -58.10 142.88 -121.85
N LEU A 16 -58.15 143.53 -120.69
CA LEU A 16 -58.01 142.88 -119.40
C LEU A 16 -59.26 142.06 -119.01
N GLY A 17 -60.47 142.55 -119.33
CA GLY A 17 -61.73 141.84 -119.04
C GLY A 17 -61.90 140.54 -119.84
N ASP A 18 -61.51 140.55 -121.11
CA ASP A 18 -61.55 139.34 -121.96
C ASP A 18 -60.53 138.28 -121.50
N ALA A 19 -59.37 138.72 -121.01
CA ALA A 19 -58.36 137.82 -120.46
C ALA A 19 -58.84 137.12 -119.18
N GLN A 20 -59.52 137.84 -118.28
CA GLN A 20 -60.07 137.27 -117.04
C GLN A 20 -61.17 136.24 -117.30
N THR A 21 -62.04 136.48 -118.28
CA THR A 21 -63.13 135.55 -118.62
C THR A 21 -62.59 134.25 -119.24
N ARG A 22 -61.58 134.35 -120.11
CA ARG A 22 -60.87 133.17 -120.65
C ARG A 22 -60.13 132.37 -119.59
N LEU A 23 -59.59 133.03 -118.57
CA LEU A 23 -58.91 132.37 -117.47
C LEU A 23 -59.90 131.51 -116.64
N ALA A 24 -61.06 132.07 -116.30
CA ALA A 24 -62.09 131.38 -115.53
C ALA A 24 -62.67 130.15 -116.25
N GLN A 25 -62.86 130.22 -117.57
CA GLN A 25 -63.28 129.05 -118.36
C GLN A 25 -62.22 127.95 -118.38
N LYS A 26 -60.94 128.32 -118.53
CA LYS A 26 -59.82 127.36 -118.50
C LYS A 26 -59.69 126.68 -117.13
N GLU A 27 -59.92 127.42 -116.04
CA GLU A 27 -59.87 126.86 -114.69
C GLU A 27 -60.99 125.85 -114.43
N ALA A 28 -62.20 126.06 -114.97
CA ALA A 28 -63.31 125.12 -114.85
C ALA A 28 -63.07 123.82 -115.64
N GLU A 29 -62.51 123.90 -116.86
CA GLU A 29 -62.13 122.73 -117.66
C GLU A 29 -61.01 121.92 -116.98
N LEU A 30 -60.01 122.60 -116.42
CA LEU A 30 -58.92 121.96 -115.68
C LEU A 30 -59.42 121.24 -114.42
N ARG A 31 -60.39 121.82 -113.69
CA ARG A 31 -61.02 121.17 -112.52
C ARG A 31 -61.72 119.87 -112.90
N LYS A 32 -62.49 119.88 -113.98
CA LYS A 32 -63.25 118.70 -114.43
C LYS A 32 -62.32 117.61 -114.97
N ALA A 33 -61.22 117.99 -115.64
CA ALA A 33 -60.18 117.05 -116.06
C ALA A 33 -59.46 116.43 -114.85
N ALA A 34 -59.17 117.22 -113.81
CA ALA A 34 -58.53 116.73 -112.58
C ALA A 34 -59.40 115.71 -111.82
N GLU A 35 -60.71 115.92 -111.73
CA GLU A 35 -61.63 114.98 -111.08
C GLU A 35 -61.73 113.65 -111.85
N ASN A 36 -61.81 113.69 -113.19
CA ASN A 36 -61.82 112.48 -114.01
C ASN A 36 -60.51 111.69 -113.89
N HIS A 37 -59.36 112.37 -113.93
CA HIS A 37 -58.06 111.72 -113.75
C HIS A 37 -57.87 111.15 -112.34
N ALA A 38 -58.42 111.80 -111.31
CA ALA A 38 -58.41 111.26 -109.95
C ALA A 38 -59.23 109.96 -109.84
N SER A 39 -60.43 109.93 -110.44
CA SER A 39 -61.27 108.71 -110.45
C SER A 39 -60.64 107.56 -111.24
N GLU A 40 -60.02 107.83 -112.39
CA GLU A 40 -59.32 106.81 -113.17
C GLU A 40 -58.06 106.30 -112.44
N ALA A 41 -57.31 107.19 -111.78
CA ALA A 41 -56.14 106.80 -110.99
C ALA A 41 -56.52 105.92 -109.79
N GLU A 42 -57.66 106.16 -109.16
CA GLU A 42 -58.14 105.37 -108.02
C GLU A 42 -58.66 103.99 -108.44
N GLN A 43 -59.34 103.90 -109.59
CA GLN A 43 -59.73 102.61 -110.18
C GLN A 43 -58.52 101.76 -110.60
N LEU A 44 -57.51 102.38 -111.21
CA LEU A 44 -56.26 101.69 -111.57
C LEU A 44 -55.49 101.22 -110.33
N ARG A 45 -55.44 102.03 -109.26
CA ARG A 45 -54.85 101.62 -107.97
C ARG A 45 -55.55 100.40 -107.39
N CYS A 46 -56.88 100.41 -107.30
CA CYS A 46 -57.64 99.26 -106.79
C CYS A 46 -57.40 98.00 -107.64
N ARG A 47 -57.33 98.12 -108.97
CA ARG A 47 -57.11 96.99 -109.87
C ARG A 47 -55.70 96.38 -109.72
N VAL A 48 -54.68 97.24 -109.62
CA VAL A 48 -53.29 96.81 -109.37
C VAL A 48 -53.14 96.16 -108.00
N GLU A 49 -53.79 96.70 -106.96
CA GLU A 49 -53.79 96.07 -105.63
C GLU A 49 -54.50 94.72 -105.61
N GLN A 50 -55.61 94.57 -106.34
CA GLN A 50 -56.33 93.31 -106.46
C GLN A 50 -55.52 92.27 -107.24
N GLU A 51 -54.95 92.64 -108.39
CA GLU A 51 -54.07 91.76 -109.17
C GLU A 51 -52.83 91.34 -108.38
N SER A 52 -52.22 92.25 -107.60
CA SER A 52 -51.10 91.92 -106.70
C SER A 52 -51.50 90.98 -105.57
N ARG A 53 -52.73 91.09 -105.02
CA ARG A 53 -53.22 90.15 -104.00
C ARG A 53 -53.50 88.78 -104.60
N ASP A 54 -54.07 88.73 -105.79
CA ASP A 54 -54.38 87.46 -106.48
C ASP A 54 -53.09 86.73 -106.87
N THR A 55 -52.07 87.44 -107.37
CA THR A 55 -50.74 86.83 -107.65
C THR A 55 -50.08 86.32 -106.37
N HIS A 56 -50.05 87.12 -105.29
CA HIS A 56 -49.51 86.67 -104.01
C HIS A 56 -50.29 85.48 -103.43
N GLN A 57 -51.61 85.40 -103.65
CA GLN A 57 -52.43 84.29 -103.16
C GLN A 57 -52.15 82.99 -103.94
N VAL A 58 -51.93 83.07 -105.25
CA VAL A 58 -51.53 81.93 -106.08
C VAL A 58 -50.15 81.44 -105.68
N GLU A 59 -49.18 82.35 -105.48
CA GLU A 59 -47.85 82.00 -104.99
C GLU A 59 -47.88 81.38 -103.58
N ALA A 60 -48.67 81.93 -102.67
CA ALA A 60 -48.85 81.39 -101.32
C ALA A 60 -49.48 79.99 -101.33
N ASN A 61 -50.44 79.74 -102.23
CA ASN A 61 -51.04 78.42 -102.38
C ASN A 61 -50.05 77.41 -102.98
N ALA A 62 -49.26 77.81 -103.98
CA ALA A 62 -48.22 76.97 -104.56
C ALA A 62 -47.13 76.59 -103.54
N LEU A 63 -46.69 77.55 -102.70
CA LEU A 63 -45.74 77.30 -101.62
C LEU A 63 -46.32 76.38 -100.54
N ARG A 64 -47.61 76.52 -100.19
CA ARG A 64 -48.28 75.59 -99.25
C ARG A 64 -48.33 74.17 -99.79
N GLU A 65 -48.60 74.01 -101.08
CA GLU A 65 -48.63 72.70 -101.72
C GLU A 65 -47.24 72.05 -101.75
N GLN A 66 -46.18 72.83 -102.04
CA GLN A 66 -44.79 72.36 -101.91
C GLN A 66 -44.40 71.99 -100.47
N LEU A 67 -44.83 72.79 -99.48
CA LEU A 67 -44.60 72.46 -98.07
C LEU A 67 -45.30 71.17 -97.67
N ALA A 68 -46.55 70.96 -98.08
CA ALA A 68 -47.28 69.71 -97.81
C ALA A 68 -46.61 68.49 -98.47
N GLN A 69 -46.05 68.65 -99.68
CA GLN A 69 -45.27 67.61 -100.35
C GLN A 69 -43.95 67.31 -99.62
N LEU A 70 -43.26 68.33 -99.11
CA LEU A 70 -42.04 68.15 -98.32
C LEU A 70 -42.34 67.51 -96.96
N GLU A 71 -43.42 67.92 -96.28
CA GLU A 71 -43.84 67.34 -95.01
C GLU A 71 -44.18 65.85 -95.15
N THR A 72 -44.90 65.47 -96.22
CA THR A 72 -45.19 64.06 -96.51
C THR A 72 -43.94 63.25 -96.84
N SER A 73 -42.98 63.83 -97.58
CA SER A 73 -41.68 63.19 -97.85
C SER A 73 -40.86 62.99 -96.57
N VAL A 74 -40.82 63.98 -95.68
CA VAL A 74 -40.12 63.90 -94.39
C VAL A 74 -40.75 62.83 -93.50
N GLU A 75 -42.08 62.74 -93.49
CA GLU A 75 -42.77 61.72 -92.68
C GLU A 75 -42.55 60.30 -93.22
N GLN A 76 -42.46 60.16 -94.55
CA GLN A 76 -42.06 58.90 -95.18
C GLN A 76 -40.61 58.51 -94.82
N GLU A 77 -39.65 59.44 -94.88
CA GLU A 77 -38.26 59.15 -94.48
C GLU A 77 -38.14 58.81 -92.99
N LYS A 78 -38.92 59.46 -92.12
CA LYS A 78 -38.97 59.10 -90.69
C LYS A 78 -39.49 57.67 -90.49
N ALA A 79 -40.57 57.29 -91.18
CA ALA A 79 -41.11 55.94 -91.11
C ALA A 79 -40.08 54.91 -91.61
N GLN A 80 -39.39 55.20 -92.70
CA GLN A 80 -38.35 54.34 -93.26
C GLN A 80 -37.15 54.20 -92.32
N ASN A 81 -36.73 55.29 -91.66
CA ASN A 81 -35.66 55.25 -90.65
C ASN A 81 -36.06 54.47 -89.40
N GLN A 82 -37.31 54.58 -88.93
CA GLN A 82 -37.81 53.78 -87.82
C GLN A 82 -37.82 52.28 -88.15
N GLU A 83 -38.21 51.93 -89.37
CA GLU A 83 -38.20 50.54 -89.84
C GLU A 83 -36.76 49.99 -89.92
N LEU A 84 -35.81 50.79 -90.43
CA LEU A 84 -34.39 50.42 -90.47
C LEU A 84 -33.81 50.20 -89.07
N GLN A 85 -34.13 51.07 -88.11
CA GLN A 85 -33.72 50.93 -86.71
C GLN A 85 -34.29 49.65 -86.08
N ALA A 86 -35.58 49.36 -86.31
CA ALA A 86 -36.21 48.14 -85.80
C ALA A 86 -35.55 46.86 -86.36
N VAL A 87 -35.18 46.86 -87.64
CA VAL A 87 -34.44 45.75 -88.27
C VAL A 87 -33.05 45.59 -87.64
N GLN A 88 -32.34 46.70 -87.41
CA GLN A 88 -31.00 46.68 -86.82
C GLN A 88 -31.01 46.21 -85.34
N GLU A 89 -31.98 46.66 -84.54
CA GLU A 89 -32.16 46.17 -83.17
C GLU A 89 -32.51 44.68 -83.13
N LYS A 90 -33.34 44.21 -84.06
CA LYS A 90 -33.71 42.79 -84.16
C LYS A 90 -32.51 41.92 -84.55
N ALA A 91 -31.64 42.40 -85.45
CA ALA A 91 -30.40 41.73 -85.81
C ALA A 91 -29.44 41.62 -84.61
N LEU A 92 -29.21 42.73 -83.89
CA LEU A 92 -28.36 42.77 -82.70
C LEU A 92 -28.89 41.86 -81.57
N ARG A 93 -30.20 41.82 -81.34
CA ARG A 93 -30.81 40.88 -80.39
C ARG A 93 -30.58 39.43 -80.79
N GLY A 94 -30.76 39.10 -82.07
CA GLY A 94 -30.52 37.75 -82.58
C GLY A 94 -29.06 37.29 -82.43
N GLU A 95 -28.09 38.19 -82.65
CA GLU A 95 -26.66 37.88 -82.42
C GLU A 95 -26.34 37.71 -80.93
N SER A 96 -26.89 38.57 -80.07
CA SER A 96 -26.72 38.47 -78.61
C SER A 96 -27.32 37.16 -78.05
N GLU A 97 -28.49 36.75 -78.53
CA GLU A 97 -29.11 35.47 -78.16
C GLU A 97 -28.27 34.26 -78.60
N LYS A 98 -27.69 34.30 -79.80
CA LYS A 98 -26.78 33.24 -80.29
C LYS A 98 -25.51 33.16 -79.44
N HIS A 99 -24.88 34.29 -79.14
CA HIS A 99 -23.70 34.30 -78.26
C HIS A 99 -24.06 33.83 -76.84
N GLY A 100 -25.23 34.20 -76.32
CA GLY A 100 -25.73 33.72 -75.04
C GLY A 100 -25.92 32.20 -75.01
N GLN A 101 -26.45 31.61 -76.09
CA GLN A 101 -26.59 30.16 -76.22
C GLN A 101 -25.22 29.45 -76.30
N GLN A 102 -24.27 29.97 -77.10
CA GLN A 102 -22.92 29.42 -77.20
C GLN A 102 -22.17 29.48 -75.87
N LEU A 103 -22.28 30.59 -75.13
CA LEU A 103 -21.66 30.72 -73.81
C LEU A 103 -22.24 29.72 -72.81
N LYS A 104 -23.56 29.48 -72.87
CA LYS A 104 -24.21 28.50 -72.01
C LYS A 104 -23.74 27.08 -72.34
N GLU A 105 -23.66 26.73 -73.62
CA GLU A 105 -23.18 25.42 -74.06
C GLU A 105 -21.71 25.17 -73.69
N LEU A 106 -20.84 26.17 -73.87
CA LEU A 106 -19.45 26.09 -73.41
C LEU A 106 -19.33 25.94 -71.89
N ARG A 107 -20.18 26.63 -71.13
CA ARG A 107 -20.21 26.53 -69.66
C ARG A 107 -20.63 25.13 -69.22
N ASP A 108 -21.69 24.58 -69.82
CA ASP A 108 -22.18 23.23 -69.52
C ASP A 108 -21.16 22.16 -69.90
N GLN A 109 -20.40 22.36 -70.98
CA GLN A 109 -19.28 21.47 -71.37
C GLN A 109 -18.12 21.54 -70.36
N LEU A 110 -17.75 22.75 -69.92
CA LEU A 110 -16.68 22.94 -68.95
C LEU A 110 -17.06 22.35 -67.59
N GLU A 111 -18.30 22.54 -67.14
CA GLU A 111 -18.80 21.99 -65.88
C GLU A 111 -18.76 20.46 -65.88
N LYS A 112 -19.19 19.82 -66.98
CA LYS A 112 -19.06 18.36 -67.13
C LYS A 112 -17.60 17.88 -67.07
N SER A 113 -16.68 18.60 -67.71
CA SER A 113 -15.25 18.24 -67.69
C SER A 113 -14.66 18.35 -66.29
N VAL A 114 -15.01 19.41 -65.55
CA VAL A 114 -14.56 19.61 -64.16
C VAL A 114 -15.11 18.53 -63.23
N GLU A 115 -16.38 18.16 -63.39
CA GLU A 115 -17.00 17.12 -62.57
C GLU A 115 -16.37 15.74 -62.82
N GLN A 116 -16.02 15.46 -64.09
CA GLN A 116 -15.30 14.24 -64.45
C GLN A 116 -13.89 14.20 -63.86
N GLU A 117 -13.15 15.31 -63.89
CA GLU A 117 -11.81 15.41 -63.32
C GLU A 117 -11.83 15.30 -61.77
N LYS A 118 -12.86 15.85 -61.11
CA LYS A 118 -13.08 15.65 -59.67
C LYS A 118 -13.32 14.19 -59.32
N ALA A 119 -14.19 13.50 -60.08
CA ALA A 119 -14.46 12.09 -59.85
C ALA A 119 -13.19 11.23 -60.00
N GLN A 120 -12.40 11.51 -61.04
CA GLN A 120 -11.14 10.81 -61.30
C GLN A 120 -10.09 11.05 -60.20
N ASN A 121 -10.00 12.29 -59.69
CA ASN A 121 -9.11 12.61 -58.58
C ASN A 121 -9.54 11.97 -57.26
N GLN A 122 -10.85 11.86 -57.00
CA GLN A 122 -11.36 11.14 -55.83
C GLN A 122 -11.01 9.65 -55.90
N GLU A 123 -11.18 9.01 -57.07
CA GLU A 123 -10.82 7.61 -57.27
C GLU A 123 -9.32 7.38 -57.05
N LEU A 124 -8.45 8.22 -57.61
CA LEU A 124 -7.00 8.15 -57.41
C LEU A 124 -6.60 8.33 -55.94
N GLN A 125 -7.26 9.23 -55.20
CA GLN A 125 -7.02 9.43 -53.77
C GLN A 125 -7.38 8.16 -52.97
N THR A 126 -8.54 7.55 -53.24
CA THR A 126 -8.94 6.32 -52.56
C THR A 126 -7.98 5.16 -52.84
N GLU A 127 -7.50 5.03 -54.08
CA GLU A 127 -6.54 3.99 -54.46
C GLU A 127 -5.17 4.19 -53.78
N GLN A 128 -4.71 5.44 -53.66
CA GLN A 128 -3.49 5.76 -52.91
C GLN A 128 -3.62 5.44 -51.41
N GLU A 129 -4.79 5.70 -50.81
CA GLU A 129 -5.04 5.36 -49.41
C GLU A 129 -5.07 3.86 -49.18
N VAL A 130 -5.73 3.10 -50.07
CA VAL A 130 -5.75 1.63 -50.04
C VAL A 130 -4.33 1.08 -50.18
N ASN A 131 -3.53 1.60 -51.11
CA ASN A 131 -2.14 1.17 -51.28
C ASN A 131 -1.28 1.45 -50.06
N ARG A 132 -1.44 2.62 -49.41
CA ARG A 132 -0.75 2.92 -48.14
C ARG A 132 -1.17 1.97 -47.02
N ALA A 133 -2.45 1.64 -46.93
CA ALA A 133 -2.96 0.68 -45.94
C ALA A 133 -2.40 -0.73 -46.17
N ASN A 134 -2.35 -1.18 -47.43
CA ASN A 134 -1.79 -2.47 -47.81
C ASN A 134 -0.28 -2.55 -47.51
N SER A 135 0.49 -1.50 -47.79
CA SER A 135 1.91 -1.46 -47.44
C SER A 135 2.15 -1.58 -45.93
N ARG A 136 1.33 -0.89 -45.11
CA ARG A 136 1.40 -0.99 -43.64
C ARG A 136 1.05 -2.39 -43.14
N LEU A 137 0.02 -3.02 -43.71
CA LEU A 137 -0.35 -4.39 -43.35
C LEU A 137 0.74 -5.40 -43.71
N LEU A 138 1.41 -5.21 -44.85
CA LEU A 138 2.52 -6.07 -45.27
C LEU A 138 3.71 -5.96 -44.30
N GLU A 139 4.05 -4.74 -43.90
CA GLU A 139 5.12 -4.46 -42.93
C GLU A 139 4.81 -5.11 -41.57
N GLN A 140 3.59 -4.94 -41.05
CA GLN A 140 3.14 -5.60 -39.82
C GLN A 140 3.19 -7.14 -39.91
N LEU A 141 2.84 -7.73 -41.06
CA LEU A 141 2.94 -9.17 -41.27
C LEU A 141 4.39 -9.65 -41.25
N THR A 142 5.32 -8.88 -41.83
CA THR A 142 6.75 -9.21 -41.80
C THR A 142 7.34 -9.10 -40.39
N GLU A 143 6.98 -8.06 -39.64
CA GLU A 143 7.41 -7.88 -38.25
C GLU A 143 6.90 -9.02 -37.36
N ARG A 144 5.60 -9.36 -37.45
CA ARG A 144 5.04 -10.50 -36.71
C ARG A 144 5.67 -11.83 -37.10
N GLY A 145 6.08 -11.99 -38.36
CA GLY A 145 6.86 -13.14 -38.81
C GLY A 145 8.21 -13.25 -38.09
N GLN A 146 8.97 -12.14 -38.05
CA GLN A 146 10.26 -12.10 -37.36
C GLN A 146 10.14 -12.27 -35.85
N GLU A 147 9.12 -11.70 -35.22
CA GLU A 147 8.84 -11.89 -33.79
C GLU A 147 8.52 -13.36 -33.47
N LYS A 148 7.73 -14.02 -34.31
CA LYS A 148 7.41 -15.44 -34.15
C LYS A 148 8.69 -16.31 -34.18
N ASP A 149 9.59 -16.04 -35.12
CA ASP A 149 10.85 -16.80 -35.25
C ASP A 149 11.77 -16.57 -34.03
N LYS A 150 11.84 -15.34 -33.52
CA LYS A 150 12.59 -15.03 -32.28
C LYS A 150 12.01 -15.75 -31.07
N LEU A 151 10.70 -15.69 -30.88
CA LEU A 151 10.01 -16.37 -29.78
C LEU A 151 10.20 -17.88 -29.85
N GLN A 152 10.24 -18.47 -31.06
CA GLN A 152 10.55 -19.89 -31.22
C GLN A 152 11.98 -20.23 -30.78
N GLN A 153 12.97 -19.40 -31.11
CA GLN A 153 14.35 -19.60 -30.68
C GLN A 153 14.50 -19.48 -29.15
N GLU A 154 13.84 -18.50 -28.53
CA GLU A 154 13.84 -18.33 -27.08
C GLU A 154 13.16 -19.51 -26.36
N LEU A 155 12.03 -19.99 -26.89
CA LEU A 155 11.34 -21.16 -26.35
C LEU A 155 12.21 -22.43 -26.43
N GLU A 156 12.97 -22.61 -27.51
CA GLU A 156 13.86 -23.75 -27.67
C GLU A 156 15.10 -23.66 -26.77
N ALA A 157 15.61 -22.46 -26.52
CA ALA A 157 16.70 -22.21 -25.58
C ALA A 157 16.27 -22.47 -24.12
N THR A 158 15.10 -21.97 -23.72
CA THR A 158 14.53 -22.20 -22.38
C THR A 158 14.17 -23.66 -22.14
N ARG A 159 13.72 -24.38 -23.17
CA ARG A 159 13.54 -25.84 -23.07
C ARG A 159 14.85 -26.56 -22.78
N LYS A 160 15.94 -26.20 -23.47
CA LYS A 160 17.27 -26.80 -23.22
C LYS A 160 17.80 -26.49 -21.82
N THR A 161 17.53 -25.33 -21.25
CA THR A 161 17.92 -25.02 -19.87
C THR A 161 17.07 -25.80 -18.87
N ALA A 162 15.76 -25.91 -19.09
CA ALA A 162 14.88 -26.72 -18.27
C ALA A 162 15.29 -28.20 -18.24
N ASP A 163 15.66 -28.78 -19.39
CA ASP A 163 16.14 -30.15 -19.48
C ASP A 163 17.45 -30.36 -18.68
N LYS A 164 18.35 -29.37 -18.66
CA LYS A 164 19.57 -29.39 -17.83
C LYS A 164 19.25 -29.30 -16.34
N CYS A 165 18.36 -28.39 -15.95
CA CYS A 165 17.94 -28.24 -14.55
C CYS A 165 17.28 -29.53 -14.04
N LYS A 166 16.46 -30.18 -14.88
CA LYS A 166 15.86 -31.47 -14.54
C LYS A 166 16.92 -32.56 -14.30
N ALA A 167 17.93 -32.66 -15.17
CA ALA A 167 19.02 -33.62 -14.99
C ALA A 167 19.80 -33.38 -13.68
N MET A 168 20.06 -32.12 -13.32
CA MET A 168 20.73 -31.78 -12.05
C MET A 168 19.86 -32.14 -10.83
N LEU A 169 18.54 -31.96 -10.91
CA LEU A 169 17.61 -32.34 -9.84
C LEU A 169 17.56 -33.87 -9.66
N ASP A 170 17.56 -34.63 -10.76
CA ASP A 170 17.59 -36.09 -10.73
C ASP A 170 18.90 -36.60 -10.08
N GLU A 171 20.04 -35.95 -10.35
CA GLU A 171 21.34 -36.26 -9.73
C GLU A 171 21.34 -35.95 -8.22
N LEU A 172 20.86 -34.77 -7.83
CA LEU A 172 20.72 -34.39 -6.42
C LEU A 172 19.78 -35.34 -5.65
N ALA A 173 18.70 -35.81 -6.29
CA ALA A 173 17.79 -36.78 -5.68
C ALA A 173 18.47 -38.13 -5.38
N ILE A 174 19.39 -38.56 -6.25
CA ILE A 174 20.21 -39.77 -6.03
C ILE A 174 21.15 -39.57 -4.85
N ASP A 175 21.84 -38.43 -4.78
CA ASP A 175 22.78 -38.12 -3.68
C ASP A 175 22.07 -38.06 -2.32
N VAL A 176 20.91 -37.38 -2.26
CA VAL A 176 20.09 -37.31 -1.04
C VAL A 176 19.62 -38.71 -0.61
N ALA A 177 19.28 -39.59 -1.55
CA ALA A 177 18.90 -40.96 -1.24
C ALA A 177 20.08 -41.77 -0.69
N GLN A 178 21.29 -41.58 -1.22
CA GLN A 178 22.51 -42.22 -0.73
C GLN A 178 22.89 -41.74 0.67
N GLU A 179 22.87 -40.44 0.93
CA GLU A 179 23.16 -39.86 2.24
C GLU A 179 22.13 -40.31 3.29
N LYS A 180 20.84 -40.37 2.93
CA LYS A 180 19.80 -40.93 3.81
C LYS A 180 20.07 -42.40 4.17
N SER A 181 20.61 -43.18 3.24
CA SER A 181 21.00 -44.57 3.51
C SER A 181 22.19 -44.63 4.47
N ARG A 182 23.21 -43.79 4.28
CA ARG A 182 24.38 -43.70 5.17
C ARG A 182 23.98 -43.31 6.59
N HIS A 183 23.20 -42.25 6.76
CA HIS A 183 22.72 -41.83 8.09
C HIS A 183 21.88 -42.90 8.78
N LYS A 184 21.10 -43.70 8.02
CA LYS A 184 20.34 -44.80 8.59
C LYS A 184 21.27 -45.90 9.16
N GLU A 185 22.37 -46.18 8.47
CA GLU A 185 23.39 -47.14 8.91
C GLU A 185 24.14 -46.61 10.15
N GLU A 186 24.59 -45.36 10.12
CA GLU A 186 25.24 -44.69 11.25
C GLU A 186 24.34 -44.67 12.51
N LEU A 187 23.05 -44.39 12.35
CA LEU A 187 22.09 -44.42 13.45
C LEU A 187 21.91 -45.84 14.01
N SER A 188 21.95 -46.86 13.15
CA SER A 188 21.87 -48.26 13.57
C SER A 188 23.11 -48.66 14.38
N ASP A 189 24.30 -48.25 13.94
CA ASP A 189 25.55 -48.52 14.63
C ASP A 189 25.64 -47.80 15.98
N ALA A 190 25.23 -46.54 16.03
CA ALA A 190 25.16 -45.77 17.28
C ALA A 190 24.20 -46.40 18.29
N ARG A 191 23.04 -46.91 17.84
CA ARG A 191 22.09 -47.64 18.70
C ARG A 191 22.71 -48.92 19.26
N LEU A 192 23.41 -49.68 18.43
CA LEU A 192 24.07 -50.92 18.86
C LEU A 192 25.19 -50.65 19.88
N GLN A 193 25.97 -49.57 19.69
CA GLN A 193 26.97 -49.14 20.66
C GLN A 193 26.33 -48.76 22.00
N HIS A 194 25.27 -47.95 21.96
CA HIS A 194 24.55 -47.58 23.18
C HIS A 194 23.98 -48.80 23.92
N GLU A 195 23.39 -49.76 23.19
CA GLU A 195 22.88 -51.00 23.80
C GLU A 195 23.99 -51.83 24.46
N LYS A 196 25.16 -51.93 23.82
CA LYS A 196 26.33 -52.60 24.42
C LYS A 196 26.80 -51.92 25.70
N GLU A 197 26.83 -50.59 25.73
CA GLU A 197 27.22 -49.83 26.93
C GLU A 197 26.22 -50.03 28.07
N VAL A 198 24.92 -49.97 27.79
CA VAL A 198 23.85 -50.20 28.78
C VAL A 198 23.96 -51.61 29.36
N LEU A 199 24.16 -52.63 28.53
CA LEU A 199 24.39 -54.01 28.99
C LEU A 199 25.68 -54.12 29.82
N GLY A 200 26.74 -53.43 29.44
CA GLY A 200 27.99 -53.37 30.21
C GLY A 200 27.80 -52.73 31.59
N VAL A 201 27.04 -51.65 31.68
CA VAL A 201 26.67 -51.02 32.96
C VAL A 201 25.82 -51.97 33.81
N ARG A 202 24.81 -52.61 33.21
CA ARG A 202 23.95 -53.59 33.90
C ARG A 202 24.76 -54.76 34.49
N ALA A 203 25.70 -55.32 33.72
CA ALA A 203 26.54 -56.42 34.19
C ALA A 203 27.42 -56.01 35.39
N ARG A 204 27.90 -54.76 35.42
CA ARG A 204 28.64 -54.22 36.58
C ARG A 204 27.75 -54.13 37.82
N TYR A 205 26.55 -53.58 37.70
CA TYR A 205 25.60 -53.51 38.81
C TYR A 205 25.18 -54.90 39.32
N GLU A 206 24.92 -55.86 38.43
CA GLU A 206 24.58 -57.23 38.83
C GLU A 206 25.73 -57.91 39.60
N LYS A 207 26.98 -57.63 39.23
CA LYS A 207 28.16 -58.12 39.95
C LYS A 207 28.29 -57.48 41.33
N GLU A 208 28.11 -56.17 41.45
CA GLU A 208 28.14 -55.46 42.73
C GLU A 208 27.03 -55.94 43.67
N LEU A 209 25.81 -56.09 43.17
CA LEU A 209 24.68 -56.63 43.93
C LEU A 209 24.95 -58.05 44.45
N ARG A 210 25.59 -58.91 43.63
CA ARG A 210 25.99 -60.25 44.06
C ARG A 210 27.02 -60.20 45.18
N GLY A 211 28.05 -59.34 45.06
CA GLY A 211 29.06 -59.15 46.10
C GLY A 211 28.45 -58.69 47.43
N LEU A 212 27.57 -57.68 47.38
CA LEU A 212 26.85 -57.22 48.58
C LEU A 212 25.99 -58.31 49.22
N HIS A 213 25.38 -59.19 48.41
CA HIS A 213 24.60 -60.31 48.92
C HIS A 213 25.48 -61.36 49.61
N GLU A 214 26.66 -61.66 49.06
CA GLU A 214 27.64 -62.57 49.66
C GLU A 214 28.18 -62.01 50.99
N ASP A 215 28.51 -60.72 51.05
CA ASP A 215 28.97 -60.05 52.28
C ASP A 215 27.88 -60.01 53.35
N LYS A 216 26.63 -59.76 52.95
CA LYS A 216 25.47 -59.84 53.85
C LYS A 216 25.33 -61.25 54.44
N ASN A 217 25.40 -62.29 53.60
CA ASN A 217 25.26 -63.67 54.08
C ASN A 217 26.41 -64.05 55.03
N ARG A 218 27.63 -63.59 54.76
CA ARG A 218 28.78 -63.80 55.63
C ARG A 218 28.58 -63.15 57.01
N THR A 219 28.15 -61.88 57.04
CA THR A 219 27.90 -61.17 58.30
C THR A 219 26.73 -61.76 59.08
N GLU A 220 25.65 -62.19 58.41
CA GLU A 220 24.55 -62.91 59.07
C GLU A 220 25.03 -64.24 59.69
N GLU A 221 25.89 -64.99 59.01
CA GLU A 221 26.42 -66.26 59.53
C GLU A 221 27.37 -66.04 60.72
N GLU A 222 28.19 -64.99 60.68
CA GLU A 222 29.04 -64.56 61.80
C GLU A 222 28.19 -64.20 63.04
N ILE A 223 27.13 -63.41 62.87
CA ILE A 223 26.19 -63.07 63.96
C ILE A 223 25.49 -64.33 64.50
N ARG A 224 25.06 -65.24 63.62
CA ARG A 224 24.45 -66.52 64.03
C ARG A 224 25.42 -67.37 64.84
N SER A 225 26.71 -67.37 64.49
CA SER A 225 27.72 -68.09 65.24
C SER A 225 27.93 -67.48 66.63
N GLN A 226 28.08 -66.17 66.72
CA GLN A 226 28.21 -65.46 68.00
C GLN A 226 27.00 -65.74 68.92
N LEU A 227 25.80 -65.76 68.35
CA LEU A 227 24.58 -66.09 69.10
C LEU A 227 24.58 -67.54 69.63
N ARG A 228 25.14 -68.50 68.86
CA ARG A 228 25.27 -69.90 69.32
C ARG A 228 26.24 -70.00 70.49
N ASP A 229 27.37 -69.31 70.42
CA ASP A 229 28.39 -69.30 71.47
C ASP A 229 27.85 -68.65 72.75
N GLU A 230 27.13 -67.54 72.63
CA GLU A 230 26.52 -66.87 73.79
C GLU A 230 25.40 -67.72 74.43
N LYS A 231 24.64 -68.46 73.61
CA LYS A 231 23.68 -69.46 74.10
C LYS A 231 24.36 -70.64 74.82
N ALA A 232 25.58 -71.00 74.44
CA ALA A 232 26.34 -72.02 75.16
C ALA A 232 26.81 -71.50 76.53
N ARG A 233 27.36 -70.28 76.58
CA ARG A 233 27.77 -69.63 77.83
C ARG A 233 26.63 -69.45 78.81
N THR A 234 25.46 -69.05 78.35
CA THR A 234 24.27 -68.90 79.21
C THR A 234 23.85 -70.23 79.83
N ARG A 235 23.89 -71.35 79.08
CA ARG A 235 23.65 -72.69 79.64
C ARG A 235 24.69 -73.11 80.67
N GLU A 236 25.97 -72.78 80.43
CA GLU A 236 27.03 -72.99 81.43
C GLU A 236 26.75 -72.19 82.71
N LEU A 237 26.32 -70.94 82.56
CA LEU A 237 25.98 -70.04 83.68
C LEU A 237 24.77 -70.56 84.47
N GLU A 238 23.74 -71.06 83.79
CA GLU A 238 22.58 -71.74 84.41
C GLU A 238 23.01 -73.02 85.16
N SER A 239 23.91 -73.82 84.59
CA SER A 239 24.44 -75.02 85.27
C SER A 239 25.23 -74.67 86.53
N LEU A 240 26.03 -73.60 86.48
CA LEU A 240 26.76 -73.09 87.64
C LEU A 240 25.79 -72.53 88.70
N GLN A 241 24.72 -71.84 88.30
CA GLN A 241 23.68 -71.40 89.23
C GLN A 241 23.05 -72.59 89.99
N GLN A 242 22.74 -73.69 89.30
CA GLN A 242 22.24 -74.90 89.97
C GLN A 242 23.24 -75.44 91.00
N THR A 243 24.54 -75.48 90.69
CA THR A 243 25.55 -75.91 91.68
C THR A 243 25.65 -74.97 92.88
N VAL A 244 25.46 -73.66 92.68
CA VAL A 244 25.43 -72.67 93.77
C VAL A 244 24.20 -72.88 94.66
N GLU A 245 23.04 -73.14 94.07
CA GLU A 245 21.81 -73.45 94.84
C GLU A 245 21.95 -74.74 95.66
N GLU A 246 22.54 -75.80 95.09
CA GLU A 246 22.84 -77.04 95.83
C GLU A 246 23.79 -76.80 97.00
N LEU A 247 24.85 -76.02 96.79
CA LEU A 247 25.79 -75.63 97.86
C LEU A 247 25.10 -74.78 98.93
N GLN A 248 24.23 -73.84 98.54
CA GLN A 248 23.44 -73.06 99.51
C GLN A 248 22.49 -73.94 100.33
N ALA A 249 21.85 -74.93 99.71
CA ALA A 249 21.01 -75.90 100.42
C ALA A 249 21.82 -76.75 101.40
N GLN A 250 23.04 -77.17 101.04
CA GLN A 250 23.96 -77.84 101.97
C GLN A 250 24.34 -76.95 103.16
N ILE A 251 24.63 -75.67 102.91
CA ILE A 251 24.93 -74.71 103.99
C ILE A 251 23.74 -74.55 104.93
N GLN A 252 22.52 -74.36 104.41
CA GLN A 252 21.31 -74.26 105.24
C GLN A 252 21.04 -75.54 106.05
N SER A 253 21.29 -76.71 105.47
CA SER A 253 21.25 -77.99 106.21
C SER A 253 22.27 -78.02 107.35
N MET A 254 23.49 -77.50 107.13
CA MET A 254 24.52 -77.41 108.18
C MET A 254 24.20 -76.36 109.24
N GLU A 255 23.53 -75.27 108.89
CA GLU A 255 23.02 -74.28 109.86
C GLU A 255 21.89 -74.88 110.72
N GLY A 256 21.03 -75.73 110.13
CA GLY A 256 20.00 -76.46 110.86
C GLY A 256 20.58 -77.44 111.91
N THR A 257 21.64 -78.16 111.57
CA THR A 257 22.33 -79.06 112.52
C THR A 257 23.13 -78.28 113.56
N LYS A 258 23.74 -77.15 113.19
CA LYS A 258 24.34 -76.22 114.16
C LYS A 258 23.30 -75.71 115.18
N GLY A 259 22.12 -75.30 114.72
CA GLY A 259 21.02 -74.88 115.59
C GLY A 259 20.42 -76.00 116.46
N TRP A 260 20.62 -77.28 116.11
CA TRP A 260 20.29 -78.42 116.96
C TRP A 260 21.31 -78.58 118.10
N PHE A 261 22.61 -78.44 117.81
CA PHE A 261 23.66 -78.43 118.84
C PHE A 261 23.52 -77.23 119.80
N GLU A 262 23.22 -76.04 119.30
CA GLU A 262 23.05 -74.83 120.12
C GLU A 262 21.82 -74.93 121.07
N ARG A 263 20.75 -75.61 120.65
CA ARG A 263 19.58 -75.88 121.52
C ARG A 263 19.87 -76.96 122.55
N GLY A 264 20.57 -78.04 122.18
CA GLY A 264 21.00 -79.08 123.12
C GLY A 264 21.99 -78.57 124.17
N LEU A 265 22.84 -77.60 123.83
CA LEU A 265 23.76 -76.96 124.79
C LEU A 265 23.00 -76.10 125.81
N LYS A 266 21.97 -75.37 125.36
CA LYS A 266 21.14 -74.51 126.21
C LYS A 266 20.22 -75.31 127.14
N GLU A 267 19.66 -76.42 126.65
CA GLU A 267 18.87 -77.35 127.47
C GLU A 267 19.73 -78.09 128.51
N ALA A 268 21.00 -78.39 128.20
CA ALA A 268 21.94 -78.96 129.16
C ALA A 268 22.37 -77.97 130.27
N GLU A 269 22.51 -76.68 129.95
CA GLU A 269 22.76 -75.62 130.94
C GLU A 269 21.56 -75.40 131.88
N GLU A 270 20.33 -75.41 131.34
CA GLU A 270 19.11 -75.27 132.14
C GLU A 270 18.84 -76.52 133.01
N MET A 271 19.17 -77.73 132.54
CA MET A 271 19.06 -78.97 133.33
C MET A 271 20.12 -79.07 134.45
N ALA A 272 21.33 -78.55 134.23
CA ALA A 272 22.37 -78.48 135.27
C ALA A 272 22.03 -77.45 136.38
N ALA A 273 21.33 -76.37 136.05
CA ALA A 273 20.85 -75.39 137.02
C ALA A 273 19.70 -75.94 137.90
N ILE A 274 18.85 -76.83 137.35
CA ILE A 274 17.73 -77.45 138.08
C ILE A 274 18.20 -78.64 138.94
N GLU A 275 19.18 -79.45 138.49
CA GLU A 275 19.75 -80.55 139.28
C GLU A 275 20.66 -80.10 140.43
N ALA A 276 21.30 -78.92 140.32
CA ALA A 276 22.06 -78.32 141.42
C ALA A 276 21.15 -77.74 142.53
N GLN A 277 19.91 -77.39 142.21
CA GLN A 277 18.93 -76.87 143.17
C GLN A 277 18.13 -77.99 143.88
N GLN A 278 18.11 -79.22 143.33
CA GLN A 278 17.40 -80.38 143.92
C GLN A 278 18.25 -81.29 144.84
N ARG A 279 19.58 -81.08 144.95
CA ARG A 279 20.44 -81.80 145.93
C ARG A 279 20.69 -81.05 147.25
N ALA A 280 20.11 -79.86 147.41
CA ALA A 280 20.24 -79.07 148.62
C ALA A 280 18.89 -78.51 149.05
N THR A 281 17.95 -79.36 149.50
CA THR A 281 16.91 -79.05 150.52
C THR A 281 15.93 -80.22 150.74
N GLU A 282 16.40 -81.31 151.35
CA GLU A 282 15.54 -82.10 152.27
C GLU A 282 16.38 -82.77 153.38
N LYS A 283 17.09 -81.91 154.14
CA LYS A 283 17.36 -82.13 155.56
C LYS A 283 17.43 -80.79 156.28
N SER A 284 16.28 -80.14 156.42
CA SER A 284 15.88 -79.39 157.62
C SER A 284 14.43 -78.94 157.45
N PHE A 285 13.56 -79.51 158.28
CA PHE A 285 12.22 -78.99 158.54
C PHE A 285 12.31 -77.87 159.59
N ARG A 286 11.38 -76.92 159.51
CA ARG A 286 11.20 -75.65 160.28
C ARG A 286 11.82 -74.46 159.55
N GLU A 287 11.09 -73.40 159.19
CA GLU A 287 9.91 -72.79 159.83
C GLU A 287 9.28 -71.78 158.85
N TYR A 288 7.93 -71.67 158.86
CA TYR A 288 7.04 -70.55 158.46
C TYR A 288 7.55 -69.47 157.46
N GLY A 289 6.81 -69.04 156.44
CA GLY A 289 5.38 -69.10 156.20
C GLY A 289 4.92 -67.80 155.51
N LEU A 290 4.07 -67.98 154.50
CA LEU A 290 2.93 -67.13 154.15
C LEU A 290 3.10 -65.82 153.36
N PHE A 291 2.12 -65.67 152.46
CA PHE A 291 1.42 -64.45 152.00
C PHE A 291 1.88 -63.88 150.65
N LEU A 292 1.23 -64.13 149.50
CA LEU A 292 -0.15 -63.87 149.00
C LEU A 292 -0.26 -62.61 148.14
N GLY A 293 -0.96 -62.76 147.00
CA GLY A 293 -1.61 -61.69 146.21
C GLY A 293 -0.68 -60.97 145.22
N ALA A 294 -1.08 -60.54 144.01
CA ALA A 294 -2.39 -60.39 143.40
C ALA A 294 -2.25 -60.20 141.86
N GLU A 295 -3.21 -60.73 141.08
CA GLU A 295 -4.09 -60.07 140.08
C GLU A 295 -3.73 -58.70 139.39
N PRO A 296 -4.48 -58.21 138.36
CA PRO A 296 -4.36 -58.50 136.91
C PRO A 296 -4.29 -57.19 136.05
N GLY A 297 -4.27 -57.29 134.70
CA GLY A 297 -4.86 -56.25 133.82
C GLY A 297 -3.95 -55.47 132.83
N GLN A 298 -4.45 -55.42 131.58
CA GLN A 298 -4.52 -54.30 130.61
C GLN A 298 -3.24 -53.60 130.10
N TYR A 299 -3.05 -53.54 128.76
CA TYR A 299 -3.30 -52.36 127.90
C TYR A 299 -3.02 -52.67 126.42
N THR A 300 -3.66 -51.88 125.56
CA THR A 300 -3.97 -51.99 124.12
C THR A 300 -3.04 -51.20 123.17
N LEU A 301 -3.25 -51.41 121.84
CA LEU A 301 -3.04 -50.49 120.69
C LEU A 301 -1.58 -50.26 120.22
N TYR A 302 -1.19 -50.38 118.93
CA TYR A 302 -1.74 -49.73 117.72
C TYR A 302 -1.43 -50.47 116.39
N SER A 303 -2.45 -50.52 115.51
CA SER A 303 -2.45 -50.08 114.10
C SER A 303 -1.69 -50.89 113.03
N TRP A 304 -2.38 -51.66 112.18
CA TRP A 304 -3.04 -51.22 110.92
C TRP A 304 -2.09 -50.54 109.91
N SER A 305 -1.99 -51.14 108.72
CA SER A 305 -1.60 -50.57 107.41
C SER A 305 -0.34 -51.09 106.69
N LEU A 306 -0.10 -52.41 106.58
CA LEU A 306 0.90 -52.95 105.64
C LEU A 306 0.32 -53.62 104.38
N GLU A 307 -0.95 -54.01 104.38
CA GLU A 307 -1.67 -54.40 103.15
C GLU A 307 -2.16 -53.19 102.33
N ALA A 308 -2.21 -52.00 102.93
CA ALA A 308 -2.64 -50.76 102.25
C ALA A 308 -1.51 -50.01 101.50
N VAL A 309 -0.25 -50.38 101.72
CA VAL A 309 0.91 -49.74 101.07
C VAL A 309 1.42 -50.57 99.88
N LEU A 310 1.27 -51.90 99.91
CA LEU A 310 1.63 -52.76 98.78
C LEU A 310 0.68 -52.63 97.58
N PHE A 311 -0.59 -52.23 97.81
CA PHE A 311 -1.58 -52.00 96.74
C PHE A 311 -1.47 -50.62 96.07
N ARG A 312 -0.78 -49.64 96.70
CA ARG A 312 -0.58 -48.28 96.14
C ARG A 312 0.70 -48.12 95.29
N LEU A 313 1.63 -49.07 95.36
CA LEU A 313 2.82 -49.10 94.49
C LEU A 313 2.59 -49.89 93.19
N LEU A 314 1.72 -50.92 93.23
CA LEU A 314 1.33 -51.70 92.05
C LEU A 314 0.26 -51.03 91.16
N PHE A 315 -0.43 -49.99 91.65
CA PHE A 315 -1.39 -49.19 90.86
C PHE A 315 -0.74 -47.98 90.14
N ARG A 316 0.52 -47.64 90.44
CA ARG A 316 1.26 -46.53 89.80
C ARG A 316 2.16 -46.96 88.63
N LEU A 317 2.42 -48.24 88.43
CA LEU A 317 3.28 -48.74 87.35
C LEU A 317 2.53 -49.32 86.15
N THR A 318 1.20 -49.37 86.18
CA THR A 318 0.34 -49.87 85.09
C THR A 318 -0.62 -48.80 84.54
N GLN A 319 -0.40 -47.52 84.87
CA GLN A 319 -1.16 -46.34 84.42
C GLN A 319 -0.24 -45.26 83.78
N GLN A 320 0.87 -45.67 83.16
CA GLN A 320 1.69 -44.82 82.27
C GLN A 320 2.16 -45.60 81.02
N GLY A 321 1.23 -46.34 80.42
CA GLY A 321 1.37 -46.89 79.08
C GLY A 321 -0.03 -46.98 78.48
N THR A 322 -0.19 -46.49 77.26
CA THR A 322 -1.41 -46.51 76.42
C THR A 322 -2.48 -45.43 76.62
N ALA A 323 -2.08 -44.15 76.60
CA ALA A 323 -2.96 -43.06 76.17
C ALA A 323 -2.14 -41.81 75.75
N LEU A 324 -1.40 -41.90 74.63
CA LEU A 324 -0.95 -40.71 73.87
C LEU A 324 -0.57 -41.07 72.41
N ILE A 325 -1.36 -41.94 71.78
CA ILE A 325 -1.44 -42.05 70.31
C ILE A 325 -2.77 -41.39 69.93
N GLN A 326 -2.81 -40.06 69.94
CA GLN A 326 -3.80 -39.19 69.27
C GLN A 326 -3.60 -37.72 69.68
N GLU A 327 -2.38 -37.19 69.59
CA GLU A 327 -2.17 -35.72 69.63
C GLU A 327 -0.85 -35.29 68.99
N GLN A 328 -0.48 -35.89 67.84
CA GLN A 328 0.58 -35.38 66.97
C GLN A 328 0.28 -35.63 65.47
N THR A 329 -0.97 -35.41 65.07
CA THR A 329 -1.39 -35.30 63.65
C THR A 329 -2.14 -33.98 63.42
N GLY A 330 -1.61 -32.90 64.00
CA GLY A 330 -2.09 -31.52 63.86
C GLY A 330 -0.98 -30.52 63.56
N LYS A 331 0.11 -30.99 62.92
CA LYS A 331 1.21 -30.15 62.38
C LYS A 331 1.57 -30.62 60.97
N ASN A 332 0.54 -30.73 60.13
CA ASN A 332 0.67 -30.96 58.70
C ASN A 332 -0.48 -30.25 57.98
N MET A 333 -0.58 -28.94 58.20
CA MET A 333 -1.28 -27.94 57.40
C MET A 333 -0.53 -26.63 57.67
N ASP A 334 -0.29 -25.84 56.61
CA ASP A 334 0.44 -24.56 56.59
C ASP A 334 1.97 -24.61 56.40
N LEU A 335 2.48 -25.52 55.54
CA LEU A 335 3.70 -25.19 54.76
C LEU A 335 3.77 -25.88 53.38
N ILE A 336 2.63 -26.10 52.74
CA ILE A 336 2.51 -26.26 51.28
C ILE A 336 1.28 -25.47 50.85
N SER A 337 1.41 -24.16 50.89
CA SER A 337 0.64 -23.27 50.04
C SER A 337 1.63 -22.21 49.61
N GLN A 338 1.87 -22.22 48.30
CA GLN A 338 2.54 -21.16 47.57
C GLN A 338 2.18 -19.81 48.20
N PRO A 339 3.13 -18.89 48.48
CA PRO A 339 2.77 -17.50 48.38
C PRO A 339 2.41 -17.30 46.92
N MET A 340 1.10 -17.35 46.68
CA MET A 340 0.37 -16.46 45.80
C MET A 340 1.24 -16.05 44.61
N VAL A 341 0.90 -16.60 43.44
CA VAL A 341 0.80 -15.77 42.24
C VAL A 341 0.27 -14.43 42.76
N LYS A 342 1.15 -13.42 42.80
CA LYS A 342 0.71 -12.04 43.00
C LYS A 342 -0.47 -11.95 42.06
N GLU A 343 -1.64 -11.54 42.55
CA GLU A 343 -2.71 -11.11 41.66
C GLU A 343 -2.03 -10.11 40.72
N ASP A 344 -1.64 -10.58 39.54
CA ASP A 344 -1.23 -9.72 38.46
C ASP A 344 -2.47 -8.88 38.30
N LYS A 345 -2.36 -7.59 38.59
CA LYS A 345 -3.30 -6.64 38.01
C LYS A 345 -3.20 -6.91 36.52
N THR A 346 -4.10 -7.75 36.01
CA THR A 346 -4.04 -8.32 34.67
C THR A 346 -4.08 -7.14 33.72
N SER A 347 -2.89 -6.75 33.27
CA SER A 347 -2.68 -5.58 32.47
C SER A 347 -3.03 -6.00 31.05
N ASN A 348 -4.32 -5.95 30.77
CA ASN A 348 -4.92 -6.42 29.54
C ASN A 348 -4.94 -5.27 28.51
N PHE A 349 -4.48 -5.57 27.31
CA PHE A 349 -4.44 -4.67 26.17
C PHE A 349 -5.56 -5.04 25.20
N LEU A 350 -6.20 -4.06 24.58
CA LEU A 350 -7.22 -4.33 23.58
C LEU A 350 -6.56 -4.80 22.27
N GLY A 351 -6.73 -6.07 21.93
CA GLY A 351 -6.32 -6.66 20.64
C GLY A 351 -7.37 -6.43 19.55
N ILE A 352 -7.40 -7.33 18.56
CA ILE A 352 -8.27 -7.20 17.38
C ILE A 352 -9.71 -7.68 17.67
N ARG A 353 -9.86 -8.79 18.40
CA ARG A 353 -11.15 -9.37 18.80
C ARG A 353 -11.22 -9.73 20.28
N LYS A 354 -10.07 -9.88 20.94
CA LYS A 354 -9.94 -10.26 22.34
C LYS A 354 -8.89 -9.40 23.02
N ASP A 355 -8.94 -9.37 24.34
CA ASP A 355 -7.90 -8.77 25.16
C ASP A 355 -6.62 -9.62 25.14
N VAL A 356 -5.47 -8.95 25.13
CA VAL A 356 -4.14 -9.52 25.07
C VAL A 356 -3.45 -9.25 26.41
N THR A 357 -2.89 -10.29 27.04
CA THR A 357 -2.19 -10.12 28.32
C THR A 357 -0.78 -9.54 28.10
N ALA A 358 -0.26 -8.83 29.10
CA ALA A 358 1.13 -8.36 29.07
C ALA A 358 2.15 -9.51 28.89
N ASN A 359 1.88 -10.68 29.47
CA ASN A 359 2.75 -11.84 29.34
C ASN A 359 2.77 -12.35 27.88
N GLU A 360 1.62 -12.32 27.20
CA GLU A 360 1.56 -12.69 25.78
C GLU A 360 2.37 -11.71 24.91
N LEU A 361 2.28 -10.40 25.16
CA LEU A 361 3.09 -9.42 24.44
C LEU A 361 4.60 -9.65 24.62
N LEU A 362 5.03 -10.12 25.80
CA LEU A 362 6.42 -10.48 26.08
C LEU A 362 6.82 -11.76 25.33
N GLN A 363 5.98 -12.80 25.35
CA GLN A 363 6.23 -14.05 24.63
C GLN A 363 6.25 -13.85 23.11
N SER A 364 5.45 -12.91 22.60
CA SER A 364 5.45 -12.47 21.20
C SER A 364 6.59 -11.49 20.87
N LYS A 365 7.50 -11.20 21.81
CA LYS A 365 8.62 -10.26 21.64
C LYS A 365 8.21 -8.85 21.20
N ILE A 366 6.98 -8.43 21.48
CA ILE A 366 6.46 -7.10 21.16
C ILE A 366 6.91 -6.09 22.22
N ILE A 367 6.99 -6.52 23.48
CA ILE A 367 7.57 -5.76 24.58
C ILE A 367 8.80 -6.47 25.11
N ASP A 368 9.77 -5.70 25.60
CA ASP A 368 10.96 -6.26 26.25
C ASP A 368 10.69 -6.62 27.71
N LYS A 369 11.59 -7.42 28.29
CA LYS A 369 11.47 -7.85 29.69
C LYS A 369 11.44 -6.66 30.66
N LYS A 370 12.17 -5.59 30.34
CA LYS A 370 12.24 -4.37 31.15
C LYS A 370 10.90 -3.65 31.18
N LEU A 371 10.26 -3.45 30.03
CA LEU A 371 8.94 -2.81 29.94
C LEU A 371 7.86 -3.67 30.59
N TYR A 372 7.95 -5.00 30.48
CA TYR A 372 7.07 -5.92 31.21
C TYR A 372 7.22 -5.77 32.73
N GLU A 373 8.45 -5.74 33.24
CA GLU A 373 8.73 -5.53 34.66
C GLU A 373 8.22 -4.16 35.14
N ASP A 374 8.45 -3.09 34.36
CA ASP A 374 7.97 -1.74 34.68
C ASP A 374 6.44 -1.63 34.64
N LEU A 375 5.76 -2.36 33.74
CA LEU A 375 4.30 -2.48 33.67
C LEU A 375 3.77 -3.26 34.89
N SER A 376 4.37 -4.39 35.23
CA SER A 376 3.99 -5.23 36.39
C SER A 376 4.23 -4.51 37.74
N ALA A 377 5.25 -3.66 37.80
CA ALA A 377 5.55 -2.79 38.94
C ALA A 377 4.65 -1.54 38.99
N GLY A 378 3.81 -1.30 37.98
CA GLY A 378 2.91 -0.15 37.90
C GLY A 378 3.60 1.20 37.65
N LYS A 379 4.87 1.20 37.22
CA LYS A 379 5.61 2.43 36.86
C LYS A 379 5.10 3.03 35.54
N VAL A 380 4.60 2.17 34.65
CA VAL A 380 4.02 2.55 33.36
C VAL A 380 2.61 1.99 33.27
N THR A 381 1.68 2.75 32.72
CA THR A 381 0.27 2.34 32.59
C THR A 381 0.01 1.62 31.26
N VAL A 382 -0.98 0.72 31.25
CA VAL A 382 -1.45 0.02 30.03
C VAL A 382 -1.80 1.01 28.92
N GLN A 383 -2.46 2.12 29.26
CA GLN A 383 -2.82 3.16 28.27
C GLN A 383 -1.60 3.85 27.66
N SER A 384 -0.53 4.06 28.44
CA SER A 384 0.72 4.64 27.93
C SER A 384 1.40 3.68 26.94
N VAL A 385 1.54 2.40 27.34
CA VAL A 385 2.14 1.37 26.49
C VAL A 385 1.31 1.10 25.22
N SER A 386 -0.03 1.10 25.33
CA SER A 386 -0.94 0.91 24.18
C SER A 386 -0.85 2.03 23.14
N LYS A 387 -0.37 3.22 23.53
CA LYS A 387 -0.22 4.38 22.63
C LYS A 387 1.13 4.39 21.92
N MET A 388 2.12 3.61 22.39
CA MET A 388 3.42 3.50 21.73
C MET A 388 3.23 2.83 20.36
N ASP A 389 3.73 3.44 19.29
CA ASP A 389 3.56 2.91 17.93
C ASP A 389 4.13 1.49 17.80
N SER A 390 5.23 1.19 18.49
CA SER A 390 5.87 -0.12 18.55
C SER A 390 4.98 -1.23 19.12
N VAL A 391 3.97 -0.90 19.94
CA VAL A 391 3.02 -1.87 20.52
C VAL A 391 1.66 -1.77 19.84
N ARG A 392 1.18 -0.56 19.56
CA ARG A 392 -0.12 -0.30 18.91
C ARG A 392 -0.24 -0.99 17.56
N ASN A 393 0.84 -0.95 16.76
CA ASN A 393 0.86 -1.56 15.43
C ASN A 393 0.69 -3.08 15.51
N TYR A 394 1.18 -3.74 16.57
CA TYR A 394 0.97 -5.18 16.76
C TYR A 394 -0.37 -5.51 17.43
N LEU A 395 -0.92 -4.62 18.25
CA LEU A 395 -2.24 -4.86 18.86
C LEU A 395 -3.40 -4.75 17.85
N GLN A 396 -3.37 -3.74 16.97
CA GLN A 396 -4.50 -3.41 16.09
C GLN A 396 -4.15 -3.28 14.60
N GLY A 397 -2.86 -3.40 14.23
CA GLY A 397 -2.39 -3.15 12.88
C GLY A 397 -2.12 -1.67 12.57
N THR A 398 -1.48 -1.45 11.44
CA THR A 398 -1.41 -0.14 10.77
C THR A 398 -2.62 0.06 9.86
N ASN A 399 -2.82 1.28 9.36
CA ASN A 399 -4.02 1.63 8.60
C ASN A 399 -4.10 0.84 7.28
N SER A 400 -5.17 0.08 7.09
CA SER A 400 -5.55 -0.54 5.81
C SER A 400 -6.26 0.46 4.90
N ILE A 401 -6.47 0.09 3.63
CA ILE A 401 -7.19 0.92 2.65
C ILE A 401 -8.65 1.00 3.09
N ALA A 402 -9.06 2.14 3.63
CA ALA A 402 -10.36 2.35 4.25
C ALA A 402 -11.51 2.58 3.25
N GLY A 403 -11.21 3.17 2.09
CA GLY A 403 -12.21 3.69 1.17
C GLY A 403 -11.59 4.39 -0.04
N VAL A 404 -12.44 5.04 -0.82
CA VAL A 404 -12.04 5.83 -1.98
C VAL A 404 -12.26 7.30 -1.69
N PHE A 405 -11.28 8.13 -2.06
CA PHE A 405 -11.44 9.57 -2.07
C PHE A 405 -11.66 10.05 -3.51
N VAL A 406 -12.86 10.56 -3.80
CA VAL A 406 -13.21 11.05 -5.12
C VAL A 406 -12.73 12.49 -5.25
N GLN A 407 -11.63 12.69 -5.99
CA GLN A 407 -10.99 14.01 -6.10
C GLN A 407 -11.91 15.10 -6.70
N SER A 408 -12.82 14.74 -7.61
CA SER A 408 -13.72 15.70 -8.26
C SER A 408 -14.81 16.24 -7.33
N THR A 409 -15.33 15.41 -6.43
CA THR A 409 -16.41 15.79 -5.49
C THR A 409 -15.89 16.06 -4.07
N LYS A 410 -14.62 15.76 -3.79
CA LYS A 410 -13.99 15.80 -2.46
C LYS A 410 -14.69 14.89 -1.44
N GLN A 411 -15.40 13.87 -1.89
CA GLN A 411 -16.11 12.95 -1.01
C GLN A 411 -15.23 11.74 -0.70
N VAL A 412 -15.13 11.44 0.60
CA VAL A 412 -14.65 10.14 1.08
C VAL A 412 -15.84 9.21 1.07
N MET A 413 -15.69 8.05 0.45
CA MET A 413 -16.73 7.03 0.36
C MET A 413 -16.16 5.67 0.73
N SER A 414 -17.02 4.81 1.28
CA SER A 414 -16.68 3.41 1.50
C SER A 414 -16.43 2.71 0.17
N ILE A 415 -15.69 1.59 0.21
CA ILE A 415 -15.45 0.77 -0.99
C ILE A 415 -16.79 0.28 -1.59
N TRP A 416 -17.77 0.02 -0.75
CA TRP A 416 -19.11 -0.41 -1.16
C TRP A 416 -19.89 0.69 -1.90
N GLU A 417 -19.86 1.92 -1.41
CA GLU A 417 -20.47 3.07 -2.07
C GLU A 417 -19.79 3.35 -3.41
N ALA A 418 -18.45 3.34 -3.44
CA ALA A 418 -17.66 3.51 -4.67
C ALA A 418 -18.01 2.46 -5.74
N LYS A 419 -18.25 1.21 -5.34
CA LYS A 419 -18.76 0.15 -6.21
C LYS A 419 -20.17 0.45 -6.72
N SER A 420 -21.06 0.90 -5.82
CA SER A 420 -22.46 1.19 -6.14
C SER A 420 -22.60 2.37 -7.11
N GLU A 421 -21.69 3.33 -7.05
CA GLU A 421 -21.60 4.46 -7.98
C GLU A 421 -20.80 4.15 -9.27
N GLY A 422 -20.25 2.93 -9.40
CA GLY A 422 -19.51 2.50 -10.58
C GLY A 422 -18.08 3.02 -10.69
N LEU A 423 -17.53 3.60 -9.61
CA LEU A 423 -16.15 4.09 -9.55
C LEU A 423 -15.13 2.97 -9.35
N LEU A 424 -15.56 1.87 -8.71
CA LEU A 424 -14.79 0.63 -8.60
C LEU A 424 -15.54 -0.52 -9.23
N THR A 425 -14.81 -1.41 -9.91
CA THR A 425 -15.41 -2.66 -10.40
C THR A 425 -15.81 -3.56 -9.23
N PRO A 426 -16.84 -4.42 -9.38
CA PRO A 426 -17.22 -5.37 -8.34
C PRO A 426 -16.08 -6.30 -7.91
N GLY A 427 -15.19 -6.69 -8.83
CA GLY A 427 -14.03 -7.52 -8.55
C GLY A 427 -13.02 -6.81 -7.64
N THR A 428 -12.55 -5.62 -8.03
CA THR A 428 -11.60 -4.82 -7.23
C THR A 428 -12.17 -4.50 -5.85
N SER A 429 -13.46 -4.17 -5.78
CA SER A 429 -14.13 -3.81 -4.52
C SER A 429 -14.21 -4.98 -3.55
N LEU A 430 -14.54 -6.18 -4.03
CA LEU A 430 -14.59 -7.38 -3.21
C LEU A 430 -13.22 -7.69 -2.61
N VAL A 431 -12.17 -7.62 -3.43
CA VAL A 431 -10.79 -7.90 -3.00
C VAL A 431 -10.32 -6.93 -1.91
N LEU A 432 -10.62 -5.63 -2.05
CA LEU A 432 -10.27 -4.64 -1.03
C LEU A 432 -11.05 -4.83 0.28
N LEU A 433 -12.33 -5.21 0.20
CA LEU A 433 -13.14 -5.51 1.38
C LEU A 433 -12.68 -6.81 2.06
N GLU A 434 -12.27 -7.83 1.30
CA GLU A 434 -11.67 -9.06 1.85
C GLU A 434 -10.37 -8.75 2.59
N ALA A 435 -9.53 -7.84 2.06
CA ALA A 435 -8.34 -7.37 2.76
C ALA A 435 -8.68 -6.61 4.06
N GLN A 436 -9.71 -5.76 4.08
CA GLN A 436 -10.19 -5.13 5.32
C GLN A 436 -10.62 -6.18 6.36
N ALA A 437 -11.45 -7.14 5.95
CA ALA A 437 -11.91 -8.22 6.81
C ALA A 437 -10.74 -9.05 7.38
N ALA A 438 -9.76 -9.39 6.54
CA ALA A 438 -8.61 -10.19 6.93
C ALA A 438 -7.53 -9.45 7.73
N THR A 439 -7.56 -8.10 7.74
CA THR A 439 -6.62 -7.26 8.50
C THR A 439 -7.19 -6.78 9.83
N GLY A 440 -8.47 -7.05 10.08
CA GLY A 440 -9.07 -6.88 11.39
C GLY A 440 -10.49 -6.35 11.33
N PHE A 441 -10.82 -5.37 10.50
CA PHE A 441 -12.12 -4.69 10.60
C PHE A 441 -12.59 -4.19 9.25
N MET A 442 -13.90 -4.23 9.05
CA MET A 442 -14.55 -3.43 8.02
C MET A 442 -14.53 -1.97 8.45
N ILE A 443 -14.10 -1.08 7.56
CA ILE A 443 -13.93 0.33 7.88
C ILE A 443 -15.05 1.13 7.22
N ASP A 444 -15.76 1.91 8.04
CA ASP A 444 -16.59 3.01 7.57
C ASP A 444 -15.73 4.29 7.61
N PRO A 445 -15.21 4.76 6.47
CA PRO A 445 -14.31 5.91 6.44
C PRO A 445 -15.03 7.25 6.69
N VAL A 446 -16.36 7.29 6.55
CA VAL A 446 -17.16 8.51 6.74
C VAL A 446 -17.44 8.73 8.23
N LYS A 447 -17.83 7.67 8.94
CA LYS A 447 -18.10 7.73 10.39
C LYS A 447 -16.89 7.35 11.25
N ASN A 448 -15.77 6.99 10.62
CA ASN A 448 -14.54 6.50 11.25
C ASN A 448 -14.80 5.35 12.23
N ARG A 449 -15.57 4.34 11.79
CA ARG A 449 -15.92 3.17 12.59
C ARG A 449 -15.19 1.94 12.08
N LYS A 450 -14.70 1.13 13.01
CA LYS A 450 -14.19 -0.22 12.77
C LYS A 450 -15.27 -1.21 13.19
N LEU A 451 -15.71 -2.06 12.27
CA LEU A 451 -16.85 -2.96 12.45
C LEU A 451 -16.45 -4.40 12.13
N THR A 452 -17.10 -5.35 12.77
CA THR A 452 -17.12 -6.74 12.28
C THR A 452 -17.90 -6.84 10.97
N VAL A 453 -17.74 -7.93 10.22
CA VAL A 453 -18.47 -8.11 8.96
C VAL A 453 -19.98 -8.07 9.17
N GLU A 454 -20.47 -8.68 10.25
CA GLU A 454 -21.90 -8.69 10.56
C GLU A 454 -22.45 -7.30 10.89
N GLU A 455 -21.71 -6.53 11.70
CA GLU A 455 -22.07 -5.14 12.02
C GLU A 455 -22.00 -4.24 10.80
N ALA A 456 -21.02 -4.43 9.91
CA ALA A 456 -20.89 -3.66 8.69
C ALA A 456 -22.07 -3.88 7.73
N VAL A 457 -22.54 -5.13 7.61
CA VAL A 457 -23.75 -5.47 6.84
C VAL A 457 -24.99 -4.85 7.49
N ALA A 458 -25.13 -4.95 8.82
CA ALA A 458 -26.25 -4.34 9.54
C ALA A 458 -26.27 -2.80 9.44
N ALA A 459 -25.10 -2.18 9.38
CA ALA A 459 -24.93 -0.73 9.22
C ALA A 459 -25.01 -0.25 7.76
N GLY A 460 -25.14 -1.16 6.79
CA GLY A 460 -25.18 -0.83 5.35
C GLY A 460 -23.84 -0.37 4.76
N VAL A 461 -22.73 -0.56 5.47
CA VAL A 461 -21.36 -0.26 4.98
C VAL A 461 -20.94 -1.28 3.92
N VAL A 462 -21.57 -2.46 3.93
CA VAL A 462 -21.34 -3.55 2.98
C VAL A 462 -22.66 -4.19 2.57
N GLY A 463 -22.79 -4.57 1.30
CA GLY A 463 -23.96 -5.30 0.81
C GLY A 463 -24.09 -6.72 1.37
N VAL A 464 -25.34 -7.13 1.60
CA VAL A 464 -25.68 -8.45 2.15
C VAL A 464 -25.18 -9.59 1.26
N GLU A 465 -25.08 -9.37 -0.06
CA GLU A 465 -24.62 -10.39 -1.02
C GLU A 465 -23.17 -10.84 -0.80
N TRP A 466 -22.34 -10.01 -0.17
CA TRP A 466 -20.93 -10.33 0.08
C TRP A 466 -20.68 -10.81 1.51
N LYS A 467 -21.73 -10.85 2.36
CA LYS A 467 -21.62 -11.28 3.77
C LYS A 467 -20.85 -12.59 3.90
N ASN A 468 -21.23 -13.64 3.17
CA ASN A 468 -20.59 -14.96 3.31
C ASN A 468 -19.13 -14.99 2.83
N LYS A 469 -18.81 -14.23 1.77
CA LYS A 469 -17.43 -14.13 1.27
C LYS A 469 -16.53 -13.40 2.27
N LEU A 470 -17.02 -12.30 2.83
CA LEU A 470 -16.28 -11.52 3.80
C LEU A 470 -16.17 -12.21 5.16
N LEU A 471 -17.19 -12.95 5.60
CA LEU A 471 -17.08 -13.83 6.76
C LEU A 471 -16.00 -14.89 6.56
N SER A 472 -15.86 -15.42 5.34
CA SER A 472 -14.77 -16.33 5.02
C SER A 472 -13.40 -15.66 5.16
N ALA A 473 -13.26 -14.41 4.72
CA ALA A 473 -12.01 -13.64 4.87
C ALA A 473 -11.74 -13.22 6.32
N GLU A 474 -12.78 -12.89 7.10
CA GLU A 474 -12.68 -12.55 8.53
C GLU A 474 -12.12 -13.70 9.37
N ARG A 475 -12.26 -14.95 8.92
CA ARG A 475 -11.59 -16.12 9.52
C ARG A 475 -10.06 -16.04 9.48
N ALA A 476 -9.47 -15.20 8.64
CA ALA A 476 -8.04 -14.90 8.75
C ALA A 476 -7.65 -14.21 10.07
N VAL A 477 -8.62 -13.61 10.76
CA VAL A 477 -8.46 -12.92 12.05
C VAL A 477 -9.00 -13.75 13.20
N THR A 478 -10.19 -14.34 13.04
CA THR A 478 -10.83 -15.15 14.09
C THR A 478 -10.34 -16.60 14.12
N GLY A 479 -9.66 -17.02 13.06
CA GLY A 479 -9.11 -18.35 12.84
C GLY A 479 -10.04 -19.29 12.07
N TYR A 480 -9.44 -20.24 11.38
CA TYR A 480 -10.16 -21.30 10.67
C TYR A 480 -10.34 -22.49 11.60
N THR A 481 -11.50 -23.16 11.53
CA THR A 481 -11.73 -24.40 12.27
C THR A 481 -11.20 -25.56 11.44
N ASP A 482 -10.24 -26.30 11.98
CA ASP A 482 -9.76 -27.54 11.37
C ASP A 482 -10.86 -28.63 11.47
N PRO A 483 -11.34 -29.19 10.35
CA PRO A 483 -12.36 -30.25 10.37
C PRO A 483 -11.93 -31.53 11.09
N TYR A 484 -10.63 -31.77 11.25
CA TYR A 484 -10.11 -33.02 11.82
C TYR A 484 -9.84 -32.92 13.33
N THR A 485 -9.41 -31.75 13.79
CA THR A 485 -9.02 -31.54 15.21
C THR A 485 -9.96 -30.62 15.96
N GLU A 486 -10.91 -29.98 15.26
CA GLU A 486 -11.80 -28.91 15.78
C GLU A 486 -11.05 -27.71 16.37
N SER A 487 -9.73 -27.65 16.22
CA SER A 487 -8.89 -26.56 16.73
C SER A 487 -8.90 -25.36 15.81
N THR A 488 -8.81 -24.16 16.38
CA THR A 488 -8.58 -22.92 15.63
C THR A 488 -7.15 -22.90 15.08
N ILE A 489 -7.02 -22.79 13.75
CA ILE A 489 -5.75 -22.70 13.04
C ILE A 489 -5.63 -21.36 12.30
N SER A 490 -4.40 -20.95 12.00
CA SER A 490 -4.12 -19.70 11.30
C SER A 490 -4.48 -19.75 9.81
N LEU A 491 -4.52 -18.59 9.16
CA LEU A 491 -4.70 -18.46 7.71
C LEU A 491 -3.68 -19.30 6.93
N PHE A 492 -2.41 -19.23 7.33
CA PHE A 492 -1.32 -19.97 6.69
C PHE A 492 -1.46 -21.49 6.86
N GLN A 493 -1.84 -21.94 8.05
CA GLN A 493 -2.07 -23.36 8.33
C GLN A 493 -3.29 -23.88 7.57
N ALA A 494 -4.36 -23.08 7.47
CA ALA A 494 -5.53 -23.40 6.67
C ALA A 494 -5.18 -23.53 5.18
N MET A 495 -4.29 -22.65 4.67
CA MET A 495 -3.78 -22.71 3.31
C MET A 495 -2.94 -23.98 3.07
N LYS A 496 -2.05 -24.36 3.99
CA LYS A 496 -1.28 -25.62 3.91
C LYS A 496 -2.15 -26.88 3.94
N LYS A 497 -3.36 -26.79 4.49
CA LYS A 497 -4.34 -27.87 4.58
C LYS A 497 -5.42 -27.79 3.49
N ASP A 498 -5.24 -26.93 2.49
CA ASP A 498 -6.18 -26.71 1.38
C ASP A 498 -7.62 -26.33 1.81
N LEU A 499 -7.78 -25.75 3.01
CA LEU A 499 -9.07 -25.22 3.49
C LEU A 499 -9.41 -23.86 2.88
N ILE A 500 -8.40 -23.18 2.33
CA ILE A 500 -8.53 -21.97 1.52
C ILE A 500 -7.70 -22.12 0.26
N ILE A 501 -8.20 -21.59 -0.86
CA ILE A 501 -7.49 -21.55 -2.14
C ILE A 501 -6.19 -20.76 -1.95
N LYS A 502 -5.07 -21.31 -2.45
CA LYS A 502 -3.72 -20.77 -2.25
C LYS A 502 -3.59 -19.30 -2.63
N ASP A 503 -4.01 -18.91 -3.84
CA ASP A 503 -3.91 -17.52 -4.34
C ASP A 503 -4.71 -16.54 -3.47
N HIS A 504 -5.87 -16.97 -2.98
CA HIS A 504 -6.66 -16.18 -2.03
C HIS A 504 -5.93 -16.06 -0.69
N GLY A 505 -5.36 -17.15 -0.17
CA GLY A 505 -4.56 -17.15 1.06
C GLY A 505 -3.34 -16.24 0.99
N ILE A 506 -2.58 -16.28 -0.11
CA ILE A 506 -1.40 -15.44 -0.36
C ILE A 506 -1.79 -13.96 -0.29
N ARG A 507 -2.86 -13.56 -0.99
CA ARG A 507 -3.35 -12.17 -1.00
C ARG A 507 -3.74 -11.66 0.38
N LEU A 508 -4.36 -12.51 1.22
CA LEU A 508 -4.73 -12.12 2.58
C LEU A 508 -3.50 -12.04 3.51
N LEU A 509 -2.52 -12.93 3.35
CA LEU A 509 -1.26 -12.88 4.11
C LEU A 509 -0.46 -11.61 3.80
N GLU A 510 -0.38 -11.26 2.52
CA GLU A 510 0.26 -10.05 2.04
C GLU A 510 -0.37 -8.79 2.67
N ALA A 511 -1.71 -8.71 2.67
CA ALA A 511 -2.44 -7.61 3.31
C ALA A 511 -2.16 -7.54 4.82
N GLN A 512 -2.05 -8.68 5.51
CA GLN A 512 -1.67 -8.72 6.92
C GLN A 512 -0.25 -8.19 7.15
N ILE A 513 0.74 -8.67 6.38
CA ILE A 513 2.14 -8.22 6.50
C ILE A 513 2.25 -6.71 6.29
N ALA A 514 1.67 -6.20 5.20
CA ALA A 514 1.68 -4.78 4.88
C ALA A 514 0.96 -3.90 5.93
N THR A 515 0.06 -4.49 6.72
CA THR A 515 -0.65 -3.81 7.81
C THR A 515 -0.06 -4.05 9.20
N GLY A 516 1.22 -4.44 9.26
CA GLY A 516 1.99 -4.50 10.51
C GLY A 516 2.32 -5.90 11.04
N GLY A 517 2.03 -6.96 10.29
CA GLY A 517 2.48 -8.32 10.61
C GLY A 517 1.38 -9.39 10.59
N ILE A 518 1.79 -10.64 10.72
CA ILE A 518 0.92 -11.83 10.65
C ILE A 518 -0.02 -11.88 11.87
N ILE A 519 -1.29 -12.20 11.67
CA ILE A 519 -2.27 -12.26 12.75
C ILE A 519 -2.24 -13.65 13.42
N ASP A 520 -2.13 -13.65 14.75
CA ASP A 520 -2.39 -14.80 15.61
C ASP A 520 -3.89 -14.85 15.94
N PRO A 521 -4.66 -15.84 15.43
CA PRO A 521 -6.09 -15.93 15.69
C PRO A 521 -6.45 -16.39 17.11
N VAL A 522 -5.53 -17.06 17.81
CA VAL A 522 -5.75 -17.57 19.17
C VAL A 522 -5.66 -16.41 20.16
N HIS A 523 -4.58 -15.63 20.05
CA HIS A 523 -4.27 -14.51 20.95
C HIS A 523 -4.73 -13.14 20.43
N SER A 524 -5.32 -13.09 19.23
CA SER A 524 -6.00 -11.93 18.66
C SER A 524 -5.14 -10.66 18.55
N HIS A 525 -3.88 -10.81 18.19
CA HIS A 525 -2.96 -9.71 17.89
C HIS A 525 -2.00 -10.12 16.77
N ARG A 526 -1.24 -9.17 16.26
CA ARG A 526 -0.22 -9.41 15.24
C ARG A 526 1.09 -9.80 15.89
N VAL A 527 1.81 -10.71 15.26
CA VAL A 527 3.14 -11.15 15.69
C VAL A 527 4.19 -10.77 14.64
N PRO A 528 5.43 -10.46 15.07
CA PRO A 528 6.57 -10.32 14.16
C PRO A 528 6.79 -11.60 13.33
N VAL A 529 7.43 -11.46 12.17
CA VAL A 529 7.68 -12.56 11.24
C VAL A 529 8.47 -13.70 11.90
N GLU A 530 9.47 -13.37 12.72
CA GLU A 530 10.30 -14.36 13.41
C GLU A 530 9.48 -15.19 14.42
N VAL A 531 8.51 -14.57 15.08
CA VAL A 531 7.60 -15.24 16.01
C VAL A 531 6.56 -16.06 15.24
N ALA A 532 6.09 -15.54 14.10
CA ALA A 532 5.19 -16.27 13.21
C ALA A 532 5.81 -17.58 12.72
N TYR A 533 7.11 -17.59 12.40
CA TYR A 533 7.86 -18.81 12.07
C TYR A 533 7.86 -19.81 13.23
N GLN A 534 8.17 -19.36 14.44
CA GLN A 534 8.22 -20.22 15.63
C GLN A 534 6.86 -20.86 15.95
N ARG A 535 5.77 -20.12 15.73
CA ARG A 535 4.39 -20.60 15.94
C ARG A 535 3.81 -21.38 14.76
N GLY A 536 4.54 -21.46 13.64
CA GLY A 536 4.08 -22.09 12.41
C GLY A 536 2.90 -21.37 11.74
N TYR A 537 2.77 -20.06 11.99
CA TYR A 537 1.78 -19.19 11.33
C TYR A 537 2.29 -18.60 10.02
N PHE A 538 3.57 -18.79 9.73
CA PHE A 538 4.24 -18.37 8.51
C PHE A 538 5.51 -19.20 8.33
N ASP A 539 6.13 -19.20 7.15
CA ASP A 539 7.43 -19.83 6.92
C ASP A 539 8.30 -19.06 5.92
N GLU A 540 9.57 -19.42 5.88
CA GLU A 540 10.58 -18.74 5.08
C GLU A 540 10.33 -18.90 3.56
N GLU A 541 9.80 -20.06 3.13
CA GLU A 541 9.43 -20.29 1.73
C GLU A 541 8.35 -19.30 1.28
N MET A 542 7.28 -19.14 2.05
CA MET A 542 6.23 -18.17 1.75
C MET A 542 6.73 -16.72 1.82
N ASN A 543 7.66 -16.42 2.73
CA ASN A 543 8.27 -15.10 2.80
C ASN A 543 9.04 -14.76 1.52
N GLN A 544 9.81 -15.70 0.97
CA GLN A 544 10.49 -15.49 -0.31
C GLN A 544 9.51 -15.27 -1.47
N ILE A 545 8.41 -16.03 -1.49
CA ILE A 545 7.35 -15.85 -2.50
C ILE A 545 6.77 -14.44 -2.40
N LEU A 546 6.44 -13.96 -1.20
CA LEU A 546 5.84 -12.64 -0.99
C LEU A 546 6.82 -11.46 -1.19
N LEU A 547 8.13 -11.71 -1.10
CA LEU A 547 9.17 -10.72 -1.40
C LEU A 547 9.44 -10.58 -2.90
N ASP A 548 9.18 -11.61 -3.69
CA ASP A 548 9.34 -11.58 -5.15
C ASP A 548 8.05 -11.05 -5.82
N PRO A 549 8.07 -9.86 -6.45
CA PRO A 549 6.90 -9.25 -7.09
C PRO A 549 6.58 -9.90 -8.45
N THR A 550 6.40 -11.23 -8.45
CA THR A 550 5.89 -12.01 -9.57
C THR A 550 4.39 -11.79 -9.79
N ASP A 551 3.84 -12.32 -10.89
CA ASP A 551 2.40 -12.20 -11.20
C ASP A 551 1.53 -12.82 -10.10
N ASP A 552 2.02 -13.86 -9.43
CA ASP A 552 1.31 -14.62 -8.39
C ASP A 552 1.10 -13.83 -7.08
N THR A 553 1.86 -12.74 -6.85
CA THR A 553 1.74 -11.89 -5.66
C THR A 553 0.99 -10.58 -5.91
N LYS A 554 0.72 -10.23 -7.17
CA LYS A 554 0.03 -8.99 -7.56
C LYS A 554 -1.50 -9.15 -7.54
N GLY A 555 -2.02 -9.52 -6.38
CA GLY A 555 -3.44 -9.85 -6.18
C GLY A 555 -4.41 -8.66 -6.17
N PHE A 556 -3.92 -7.41 -6.23
CA PHE A 556 -4.70 -6.18 -6.17
C PHE A 556 -4.61 -5.38 -7.47
N PHE A 557 -5.65 -4.61 -7.79
CA PHE A 557 -5.72 -3.83 -9.03
C PHE A 557 -5.86 -2.35 -8.72
N ASP A 558 -4.99 -1.51 -9.27
CA ASP A 558 -5.14 -0.05 -9.17
C ASP A 558 -6.11 0.47 -10.23
N PRO A 559 -7.28 1.03 -9.86
CA PRO A 559 -8.23 1.59 -10.82
C PRO A 559 -7.70 2.81 -11.60
N ASN A 560 -6.65 3.49 -11.12
CA ASN A 560 -6.10 4.67 -11.76
C ASN A 560 -5.11 4.33 -12.87
N THR A 561 -4.15 3.43 -12.61
CA THR A 561 -3.12 3.03 -13.60
C THR A 561 -3.49 1.77 -14.39
N GLN A 562 -4.52 1.05 -13.94
CA GLN A 562 -4.94 -0.24 -14.50
C GLN A 562 -3.88 -1.34 -14.42
N GLU A 563 -3.07 -1.31 -13.35
CA GLU A 563 -2.00 -2.28 -13.12
C GLU A 563 -2.35 -3.21 -11.97
N ASN A 564 -1.88 -4.46 -12.08
CA ASN A 564 -1.88 -5.40 -10.97
C ASN A 564 -0.69 -5.06 -10.05
N LEU A 565 -0.97 -4.92 -8.77
CA LEU A 565 -0.02 -4.53 -7.73
C LEU A 565 -0.12 -5.45 -6.53
N THR A 566 0.95 -5.43 -5.74
CA THR A 566 0.93 -5.90 -4.36
C THR A 566 0.09 -4.95 -3.50
N TYR A 567 -0.46 -5.44 -2.39
CA TYR A 567 -1.15 -4.61 -1.41
C TYR A 567 -0.25 -3.51 -0.84
N LEU A 568 1.03 -3.83 -0.61
CA LEU A 568 2.00 -2.85 -0.11
C LEU A 568 2.18 -1.70 -1.10
N GLN A 569 2.40 -2.00 -2.39
CA GLN A 569 2.47 -0.99 -3.44
C GLN A 569 1.19 -0.14 -3.53
N LEU A 570 0.02 -0.76 -3.36
CA LEU A 570 -1.25 -0.02 -3.39
C LEU A 570 -1.42 0.88 -2.16
N VAL A 571 -0.91 0.48 -0.99
CA VAL A 571 -0.89 1.30 0.24
C VAL A 571 0.16 2.42 0.16
N GLU A 572 1.29 2.17 -0.49
CA GLU A 572 2.38 3.14 -0.71
C GLU A 572 1.99 4.19 -1.76
N ARG A 573 1.07 3.88 -2.68
CA ARG A 573 0.43 4.84 -3.59
C ARG A 573 -0.50 5.85 -2.89
N LYS A 574 -0.27 6.15 -1.62
CA LYS A 574 -0.85 7.33 -0.98
C LYS A 574 -0.38 8.58 -1.73
N ASP A 575 -1.36 9.35 -2.19
CA ASP A 575 -1.13 10.69 -2.72
C ASP A 575 -0.23 11.47 -1.75
N VAL A 576 0.89 12.01 -2.26
CA VAL A 576 1.68 13.01 -1.52
C VAL A 576 0.72 14.07 -1.02
N THR A 577 0.60 14.18 0.30
CA THR A 577 -0.44 15.01 0.88
C THR A 577 -0.12 16.48 0.62
N ALA A 578 -1.15 17.31 0.48
CA ALA A 578 -0.97 18.76 0.39
C ALA A 578 -0.11 19.30 1.55
N ASN A 579 -0.18 18.65 2.71
CA ASN A 579 0.58 19.02 3.90
C ASN A 579 2.08 18.69 3.75
N GLU A 580 2.43 17.58 3.11
CA GLU A 580 3.82 17.25 2.75
C GLU A 580 4.38 18.21 1.71
N LEU A 581 3.59 18.60 0.69
CA LEU A 581 4.01 19.61 -0.29
C LEU A 581 4.26 20.98 0.39
N LEU A 582 3.48 21.33 1.41
CA LEU A 582 3.66 22.55 2.20
C LEU A 582 4.89 22.47 3.10
N GLN A 583 5.09 21.34 3.80
CA GLN A 583 6.26 21.12 4.67
C GLN A 583 7.57 21.11 3.87
N SER A 584 7.55 20.56 2.66
CA SER A 584 8.67 20.59 1.72
C SER A 584 8.81 21.91 0.96
N LYS A 585 7.99 22.93 1.28
CA LYS A 585 8.00 24.28 0.70
C LYS A 585 7.81 24.33 -0.83
N ILE A 586 7.16 23.32 -1.40
CA ILE A 586 6.87 23.21 -2.84
C ILE A 586 5.64 24.04 -3.22
N ILE A 587 4.68 24.08 -2.30
CA ILE A 587 3.53 24.96 -2.36
C ILE A 587 3.60 25.96 -1.21
N ASP A 588 3.15 27.18 -1.45
CA ASP A 588 3.06 28.17 -0.39
C ASP A 588 1.82 27.93 0.48
N LYS A 589 1.82 28.53 1.66
CA LYS A 589 0.70 28.41 2.60
C LYS A 589 -0.62 28.89 1.97
N LYS A 590 -0.55 29.89 1.08
CA LYS A 590 -1.72 30.40 0.35
C LYS A 590 -2.31 29.37 -0.60
N LEU A 591 -1.48 28.70 -1.41
CA LEU A 591 -1.93 27.64 -2.32
C LEU A 591 -2.39 26.40 -1.55
N TYR A 592 -1.77 26.08 -0.41
CA TYR A 592 -2.28 25.05 0.50
C TYR A 592 -3.66 25.40 1.07
N ASP A 593 -3.85 26.65 1.50
CA ASP A 593 -5.12 27.15 2.01
C ASP A 593 -6.19 27.17 0.89
N ASP A 594 -5.81 27.52 -0.34
CA ASP A 594 -6.72 27.51 -1.50
C ASP A 594 -7.03 26.08 -2.01
N LEU A 595 -6.08 25.14 -1.90
CA LEU A 595 -6.25 23.71 -2.22
C LEU A 595 -7.14 23.03 -1.17
N SER A 596 -6.89 23.29 0.12
CA SER A 596 -7.71 22.81 1.24
C SER A 596 -9.12 23.41 1.19
N ALA A 597 -9.26 24.69 0.84
CA ALA A 597 -10.55 25.34 0.59
C ALA A 597 -11.23 24.91 -0.72
N GLY A 598 -10.52 24.22 -1.63
CA GLY A 598 -11.09 23.71 -2.89
C GLY A 598 -11.28 24.73 -4.00
N LYS A 599 -10.65 25.90 -3.89
CA LYS A 599 -10.63 26.89 -4.96
C LYS A 599 -9.71 26.46 -6.10
N VAL A 600 -8.71 25.63 -5.79
CA VAL A 600 -7.74 25.08 -6.75
C VAL A 600 -7.82 23.56 -6.71
N THR A 601 -7.77 22.92 -7.88
CA THR A 601 -7.87 21.46 -8.02
C THR A 601 -6.49 20.79 -7.89
N VAL A 602 -6.45 19.56 -7.39
CA VAL A 602 -5.21 18.76 -7.31
C VAL A 602 -4.59 18.59 -8.70
N GLN A 603 -5.41 18.43 -9.75
CA GLN A 603 -4.93 18.35 -11.14
C GLN A 603 -4.28 19.65 -11.64
N SER A 604 -4.77 20.82 -11.22
CA SER A 604 -4.10 22.08 -11.55
C SER A 604 -2.78 22.24 -10.80
N VAL A 605 -2.71 21.79 -9.55
CA VAL A 605 -1.48 21.83 -8.72
C VAL A 605 -0.45 20.81 -9.21
N SER A 606 -0.85 19.59 -9.56
CA SER A 606 0.05 18.56 -10.09
C SER A 606 0.61 18.88 -11.47
N LYS A 607 -0.08 19.74 -12.23
CA LYS A 607 0.39 20.28 -13.50
C LYS A 607 1.36 21.45 -13.35
N MET A 608 1.48 22.05 -12.16
CA MET A 608 2.47 23.10 -11.92
C MET A 608 3.87 22.52 -12.02
N ASP A 609 4.76 23.23 -12.71
CA ASP A 609 6.12 22.75 -12.94
C ASP A 609 6.88 22.52 -11.63
N SER A 610 6.64 23.33 -10.60
CA SER A 610 7.23 23.13 -9.26
C SER A 610 6.86 21.79 -8.63
N VAL A 611 5.60 21.39 -8.74
CA VAL A 611 5.06 20.13 -8.16
C VAL A 611 5.42 18.94 -9.03
N ARG A 612 5.33 19.08 -10.37
CA ARG A 612 5.73 18.03 -11.31
C ARG A 612 7.22 17.70 -11.15
N ASN A 613 8.08 18.71 -11.06
CA ASN A 613 9.52 18.52 -10.88
C ASN A 613 9.85 17.92 -9.51
N TYR A 614 9.09 18.23 -8.47
CA TYR A 614 9.23 17.62 -7.15
C TYR A 614 8.86 16.12 -7.14
N LEU A 615 7.76 15.77 -7.79
CA LEU A 615 7.25 14.39 -7.80
C LEU A 615 8.02 13.48 -8.78
N GLN A 616 8.46 14.00 -9.93
CA GLN A 616 8.98 13.18 -11.02
C GLN A 616 10.36 13.63 -11.55
N GLY A 617 10.87 14.78 -11.10
CA GLY A 617 12.05 15.41 -11.68
C GLY A 617 11.79 16.08 -13.03
N THR A 618 12.76 16.85 -13.50
CA THR A 618 12.85 17.27 -14.91
C THR A 618 13.45 16.12 -15.75
N ASN A 619 13.15 16.10 -17.04
CA ASN A 619 13.61 15.02 -17.93
C ASN A 619 15.15 14.96 -17.94
N SER A 620 15.71 13.79 -17.60
CA SER A 620 17.13 13.50 -17.74
C SER A 620 17.51 13.34 -19.22
N ILE A 621 18.82 13.29 -19.51
CA ILE A 621 19.32 13.08 -20.87
C ILE A 621 18.86 11.68 -21.33
N ALA A 622 17.80 11.63 -22.15
CA ALA A 622 17.11 10.40 -22.52
C ALA A 622 17.86 9.57 -23.57
N GLY A 623 18.62 10.21 -24.45
CA GLY A 623 19.18 9.58 -25.64
C GLY A 623 19.93 10.56 -26.54
N VAL A 624 20.27 10.09 -27.72
CA VAL A 624 20.98 10.87 -28.74
C VAL A 624 20.03 11.17 -29.88
N PHE A 625 20.00 12.43 -30.33
CA PHE A 625 19.32 12.83 -31.55
C PHE A 625 20.35 13.05 -32.65
N VAL A 626 20.32 12.21 -33.68
CA VAL A 626 21.23 12.30 -34.81
C VAL A 626 20.66 13.30 -35.81
N GLN A 627 21.23 14.50 -35.86
CA GLN A 627 20.68 15.62 -36.63
C GLN A 627 20.61 15.36 -38.14
N SER A 628 21.56 14.58 -38.69
CA SER A 628 21.63 14.25 -40.11
C SER A 628 20.54 13.28 -40.56
N THR A 629 20.22 12.27 -39.75
CA THR A 629 19.19 11.27 -40.06
C THR A 629 17.83 11.58 -39.43
N LYS A 630 17.77 12.59 -38.56
CA LYS A 630 16.58 12.94 -37.74
C LYS A 630 16.08 11.77 -36.88
N GLN A 631 16.94 10.81 -36.56
CA GLN A 631 16.60 9.68 -35.72
C GLN A 631 16.92 9.98 -34.25
N VAL A 632 15.99 9.63 -33.37
CA VAL A 632 16.18 9.56 -31.93
C VAL A 632 16.54 8.13 -31.59
N MET A 633 17.52 7.95 -30.71
CA MET A 633 17.94 6.62 -30.27
C MET A 633 18.35 6.62 -28.81
N SER A 634 18.26 5.46 -28.16
CA SER A 634 18.72 5.31 -26.77
C SER A 634 20.24 5.48 -26.67
N ILE A 635 20.74 5.78 -25.47
CA ILE A 635 22.18 5.90 -25.22
C ILE A 635 22.90 4.59 -25.56
N PHE A 636 22.29 3.45 -25.22
CA PHE A 636 22.87 2.13 -25.51
C PHE A 636 22.88 1.80 -27.00
N GLU A 637 21.84 2.19 -27.74
CA GLU A 637 21.81 2.04 -29.19
C GLU A 637 22.87 2.94 -29.85
N ALA A 638 23.04 4.17 -29.37
CA ALA A 638 24.06 5.10 -29.85
C ALA A 638 25.48 4.54 -29.63
N LYS A 639 25.73 3.90 -28.48
CA LYS A 639 26.96 3.12 -28.22
C LYS A 639 27.16 2.00 -29.24
N SER A 640 26.12 1.22 -29.49
CA SER A 640 26.17 0.07 -30.41
C SER A 640 26.44 0.49 -31.86
N LYS A 641 26.00 1.69 -32.27
CA LYS A 641 26.33 2.29 -33.57
C LYS A 641 27.63 3.09 -33.58
N GLY A 642 28.39 3.11 -32.48
CA GLY A 642 29.67 3.81 -32.36
C GLY A 642 29.58 5.34 -32.30
N LEU A 643 28.40 5.90 -32.03
CA LEU A 643 28.19 7.35 -31.90
C LEU A 643 28.61 7.88 -30.52
N LEU A 644 28.56 7.03 -29.50
CA LEU A 644 29.05 7.32 -28.15
C LEU A 644 30.10 6.29 -27.74
N THR A 645 31.10 6.75 -26.98
CA THR A 645 32.05 5.82 -26.37
C THR A 645 31.37 5.00 -25.28
N PRO A 646 31.84 3.76 -24.99
CA PRO A 646 31.30 2.97 -23.88
C PRO A 646 31.39 3.69 -22.51
N GLY A 647 32.44 4.49 -22.30
CA GLY A 647 32.61 5.28 -21.07
C GLY A 647 31.55 6.36 -20.93
N THR A 648 31.39 7.22 -21.94
CA THR A 648 30.35 8.28 -21.96
C THR A 648 28.96 7.69 -21.80
N SER A 649 28.68 6.60 -22.49
CA SER A 649 27.37 5.93 -22.47
C SER A 649 27.02 5.40 -21.08
N LEU A 650 27.99 4.78 -20.40
CA LEU A 650 27.78 4.27 -19.04
C LEU A 650 27.47 5.40 -18.06
N VAL A 651 28.20 6.52 -18.12
CA VAL A 651 27.99 7.67 -17.22
C VAL A 651 26.61 8.29 -17.42
N LEU A 652 26.16 8.44 -18.67
CA LEU A 652 24.82 8.96 -18.96
C LEU A 652 23.71 8.01 -18.48
N LEU A 653 23.91 6.69 -18.60
CA LEU A 653 22.95 5.70 -18.11
C LEU A 653 22.96 5.61 -16.57
N GLU A 654 24.12 5.73 -15.92
CA GLU A 654 24.22 5.83 -14.45
C GLU A 654 23.47 7.06 -13.93
N ALA A 655 23.55 8.20 -14.64
CA ALA A 655 22.76 9.38 -14.32
C ALA A 655 21.24 9.16 -14.52
N GLN A 656 20.81 8.43 -15.55
CA GLN A 656 19.38 8.04 -15.68
C GLN A 656 18.93 7.17 -14.50
N ALA A 657 19.70 6.13 -14.17
CA ALA A 657 19.40 5.25 -13.05
C ALA A 657 19.32 6.02 -11.71
N ALA A 658 20.28 6.92 -11.45
CA ALA A 658 20.30 7.73 -10.24
C ALA A 658 19.24 8.84 -10.16
N THR A 659 18.49 9.06 -11.25
CA THR A 659 17.41 10.04 -11.33
C THR A 659 16.02 9.40 -11.36
N GLY A 660 15.96 8.07 -11.35
CA GLY A 660 14.76 7.28 -11.04
C GLY A 660 14.42 6.22 -12.07
N PHE A 661 14.63 6.49 -13.37
CA PHE A 661 14.21 5.59 -14.44
C PHE A 661 15.18 5.60 -15.61
N MET A 662 15.32 4.43 -16.23
CA MET A 662 15.91 4.29 -17.56
C MET A 662 14.89 4.73 -18.61
N ILE A 663 15.34 5.54 -19.57
CA ILE A 663 14.45 6.13 -20.57
C ILE A 663 14.66 5.45 -21.92
N ASP A 664 13.57 4.93 -22.49
CA ASP A 664 13.50 4.60 -23.93
C ASP A 664 12.92 5.82 -24.67
N PRO A 665 13.76 6.60 -25.37
CA PRO A 665 13.30 7.81 -26.05
C PRO A 665 12.52 7.53 -27.34
N VAL A 666 12.56 6.29 -27.86
CA VAL A 666 11.85 5.89 -29.08
C VAL A 666 10.42 5.50 -28.74
N LYS A 667 10.24 4.68 -27.70
CA LYS A 667 8.91 4.23 -27.23
C LYS A 667 8.30 5.16 -26.18
N ASN A 668 9.04 6.17 -25.74
CA ASN A 668 8.67 7.09 -24.65
C ASN A 668 8.28 6.35 -23.36
N ARG A 669 9.08 5.35 -22.98
CA ARG A 669 8.85 4.54 -21.77
C ARG A 669 9.88 4.90 -20.70
N LYS A 670 9.42 4.94 -19.45
CA LYS A 670 10.27 4.96 -18.26
C LYS A 670 10.27 3.55 -17.68
N LEU A 671 11.44 2.99 -17.47
CA LEU A 671 11.63 1.60 -17.07
C LEU A 671 12.56 1.55 -15.85
N THR A 672 12.42 0.54 -15.00
CA THR A 672 13.46 0.23 -14.02
C THR A 672 14.71 -0.30 -14.74
N VAL A 673 15.85 -0.37 -14.03
CA VAL A 673 17.08 -0.92 -14.64
C VAL A 673 16.85 -2.35 -15.15
N GLU A 674 16.11 -3.17 -14.41
CA GLU A 674 15.85 -4.56 -14.79
C GLU A 674 14.95 -4.67 -16.02
N GLU A 675 13.86 -3.90 -16.06
CA GLU A 675 12.95 -3.85 -17.21
C GLU A 675 13.67 -3.31 -18.46
N ALA A 676 14.56 -2.34 -18.30
CA ALA A 676 15.32 -1.76 -19.40
C ALA A 676 16.32 -2.75 -20.00
N VAL A 677 16.91 -3.62 -19.17
CA VAL A 677 17.77 -4.72 -19.62
C VAL A 677 16.94 -5.78 -20.37
N ALA A 678 15.77 -6.16 -19.83
CA ALA A 678 14.86 -7.11 -20.48
C ALA A 678 14.33 -6.59 -21.83
N ALA A 679 14.05 -5.29 -21.91
CA ALA A 679 13.58 -4.63 -23.13
C ALA A 679 14.70 -4.33 -24.16
N GLY A 680 15.97 -4.62 -23.83
CA GLY A 680 17.13 -4.33 -24.69
C GLY A 680 17.48 -2.84 -24.81
N VAL A 681 16.91 -1.99 -23.97
CA VAL A 681 17.23 -0.55 -23.88
C VAL A 681 18.62 -0.35 -23.26
N VAL A 682 19.06 -1.31 -22.45
CA VAL A 682 20.36 -1.35 -21.79
C VAL A 682 20.98 -2.74 -21.97
N GLY A 683 22.28 -2.79 -22.22
CA GLY A 683 23.03 -4.05 -22.27
C GLY A 683 23.18 -4.72 -20.91
N VAL A 684 23.07 -6.05 -20.90
CA VAL A 684 23.23 -6.89 -19.70
C VAL A 684 24.58 -6.65 -19.01
N GLU A 685 25.62 -6.27 -19.75
CA GLU A 685 26.95 -5.99 -19.23
C GLU A 685 27.01 -4.84 -18.21
N TRP A 686 26.01 -3.95 -18.22
CA TRP A 686 25.95 -2.78 -17.34
C TRP A 686 24.93 -2.92 -16.22
N LYS A 687 24.16 -4.02 -16.18
CA LYS A 687 23.09 -4.26 -15.19
C LYS A 687 23.56 -3.96 -13.76
N ASN A 688 24.64 -4.59 -13.31
CA ASN A 688 25.11 -4.46 -11.92
C ASN A 688 25.59 -3.04 -11.57
N LYS A 689 26.21 -2.33 -12.53
CA LYS A 689 26.67 -0.96 -12.31
C LYS A 689 25.49 0.00 -12.21
N LEU A 690 24.47 -0.20 -13.06
CA LEU A 690 23.27 0.61 -13.07
C LEU A 690 22.37 0.33 -11.86
N LEU A 691 22.25 -0.91 -11.42
CA LEU A 691 21.59 -1.24 -10.15
C LEU A 691 22.25 -0.53 -8.97
N SER A 692 23.59 -0.46 -8.95
CA SER A 692 24.32 0.30 -7.93
C SER A 692 24.04 1.81 -7.97
N ALA A 693 23.80 2.37 -9.16
CA ALA A 693 23.41 3.77 -9.33
C ALA A 693 21.92 4.01 -9.00
N GLU A 694 21.04 3.06 -9.28
CA GLU A 694 19.60 3.09 -8.94
C GLU A 694 19.38 3.14 -7.41
N ARG A 695 20.31 2.60 -6.62
CA ARG A 695 20.34 2.78 -5.15
C ARG A 695 20.44 4.24 -4.71
N ALA A 696 20.84 5.17 -5.57
CA ALA A 696 20.75 6.59 -5.29
C ALA A 696 19.30 7.10 -5.16
N VAL A 697 18.33 6.32 -5.67
CA VAL A 697 16.89 6.62 -5.60
C VAL A 697 16.21 5.76 -4.54
N THR A 698 16.44 4.45 -4.54
CA THR A 698 15.82 3.53 -3.57
C THR A 698 16.51 3.55 -2.20
N GLY A 699 17.69 4.16 -2.13
CA GLY A 699 18.52 4.26 -0.94
C GLY A 699 19.58 3.17 -0.82
N TYR A 700 20.65 3.52 -0.12
CA TYR A 700 21.75 2.61 0.21
C TYR A 700 21.50 1.99 1.58
N THR A 701 21.84 0.71 1.74
CA THR A 701 21.74 0.04 3.04
C THR A 701 23.02 0.29 3.82
N ASP A 702 22.90 0.87 5.01
CA ASP A 702 24.02 0.96 5.95
C ASP A 702 24.31 -0.43 6.55
N PRO A 703 25.51 -1.00 6.38
CA PRO A 703 25.83 -2.33 6.90
C PRO A 703 25.88 -2.41 8.44
N TYR A 704 25.93 -1.28 9.15
CA TYR A 704 26.00 -1.27 10.63
C TYR A 704 24.64 -1.09 11.30
N THR A 705 23.74 -0.32 10.67
CA THR A 705 22.41 -0.01 11.22
C THR A 705 21.28 -0.66 10.46
N GLU A 706 21.56 -1.30 9.32
CA GLU A 706 20.61 -1.88 8.36
C GLU A 706 19.56 -0.90 7.83
N SER A 707 19.71 0.39 8.15
CA SER A 707 18.80 1.45 7.75
C SER A 707 19.10 1.95 6.35
N THR A 708 18.06 2.31 5.61
CA THR A 708 18.17 2.99 4.32
C THR A 708 18.70 4.42 4.52
N ILE A 709 19.81 4.74 3.88
CA ILE A 709 20.47 6.05 3.90
C ILE A 709 20.54 6.66 2.50
N SER A 710 20.66 7.98 2.42
CA SER A 710 20.73 8.69 1.14
C SER A 710 22.08 8.54 0.45
N LEU A 711 22.12 8.85 -0.85
CA LEU A 711 23.35 8.90 -1.66
C LEU A 711 24.46 9.70 -0.98
N PHE A 712 24.12 10.89 -0.46
CA PHE A 712 25.06 11.78 0.20
C PHE A 712 25.61 11.19 1.51
N GLN A 713 24.74 10.57 2.32
CA GLN A 713 25.13 9.92 3.56
C GLN A 713 26.00 8.69 3.31
N ALA A 714 25.68 7.91 2.27
CA ALA A 714 26.48 6.79 1.83
C ALA A 714 27.88 7.24 1.36
N MET A 715 27.96 8.39 0.68
CA MET A 715 29.24 9.00 0.30
C MET A 715 30.04 9.47 1.51
N LYS A 716 29.40 10.08 2.53
CA LYS A 716 30.07 10.46 3.80
C LYS A 716 30.59 9.26 4.61
N LYS A 717 30.00 8.09 4.41
CA LYS A 717 30.38 6.83 5.05
C LYS A 717 31.30 5.96 4.18
N ASP A 718 31.83 6.51 3.09
CA ASP A 718 32.72 5.82 2.14
C ASP A 718 32.13 4.51 1.56
N LEU A 719 30.80 4.36 1.54
CA LEU A 719 30.13 3.22 0.91
C LEU A 719 30.12 3.32 -0.62
N ILE A 720 30.36 4.53 -1.13
CA ILE A 720 30.39 4.86 -2.56
C ILE A 720 31.63 5.70 -2.82
N ILE A 721 32.30 5.43 -3.94
CA ILE A 721 33.45 6.21 -4.39
C ILE A 721 33.01 7.67 -4.60
N LYS A 722 33.74 8.59 -3.94
CA LYS A 722 33.41 10.03 -3.92
C LYS A 722 33.11 10.63 -5.30
N ASN A 723 33.96 10.39 -6.31
CA ASN A 723 33.76 10.92 -7.66
C ASN A 723 32.53 10.33 -8.37
N HIS A 724 32.16 9.09 -8.08
CA HIS A 724 30.92 8.52 -8.59
C HIS A 724 29.72 9.15 -7.88
N GLY A 725 29.76 9.29 -6.55
CA GLY A 725 28.71 9.95 -5.78
C GLY A 725 28.46 11.40 -6.18
N ILE A 726 29.51 12.19 -6.41
CA ILE A 726 29.44 13.59 -6.88
C ILE A 726 28.66 13.68 -8.20
N ARG A 727 28.97 12.82 -9.18
CA ARG A 727 28.27 12.80 -10.49
C ARG A 727 26.80 12.46 -10.37
N LEU A 728 26.46 11.50 -9.50
CA LEU A 728 25.06 11.14 -9.27
C LEU A 728 24.30 12.28 -8.57
N LEU A 729 24.93 12.98 -7.62
CA LEU A 729 24.34 14.16 -6.96
C LEU A 729 24.12 15.29 -7.95
N GLU A 730 25.10 15.59 -8.81
CA GLU A 730 24.97 16.59 -9.87
C GLU A 730 23.78 16.27 -10.79
N ALA A 731 23.65 15.01 -11.22
CA ALA A 731 22.53 14.55 -12.04
C ALA A 731 21.18 14.74 -11.33
N GLN A 732 21.09 14.44 -10.02
CA GLN A 732 19.87 14.64 -9.24
C GLN A 732 19.49 16.13 -9.15
N ILE A 733 20.45 17.00 -8.83
CA ILE A 733 20.20 18.45 -8.74
C ILE A 733 19.76 19.02 -10.09
N ALA A 734 20.48 18.68 -11.17
CA ALA A 734 20.13 19.09 -12.53
C ALA A 734 18.73 18.61 -12.96
N THR A 735 18.27 17.50 -12.40
CA THR A 735 16.95 16.91 -12.68
C THR A 735 15.85 17.31 -11.69
N GLY A 736 16.03 18.38 -10.92
CA GLY A 736 14.96 18.98 -10.12
C GLY A 736 15.07 18.81 -8.60
N GLY A 737 16.20 18.29 -8.09
CA GLY A 737 16.50 18.28 -6.65
C GLY A 737 17.02 16.93 -6.15
N ILE A 738 17.48 16.92 -4.89
CA ILE A 738 18.06 15.75 -4.22
C ILE A 738 16.96 14.73 -3.92
N ILE A 739 17.21 13.44 -4.13
CA ILE A 739 16.18 12.41 -3.88
C ILE A 739 16.18 12.01 -2.41
N ASP A 740 14.98 11.99 -1.81
CA ASP A 740 14.71 11.37 -0.51
C ASP A 740 14.42 9.87 -0.73
N PRO A 741 15.29 8.95 -0.29
CA PRO A 741 15.12 7.53 -0.54
C PRO A 741 14.00 6.89 0.29
N VAL A 742 13.56 7.52 1.37
CA VAL A 742 12.51 6.97 2.26
C VAL A 742 11.13 7.24 1.71
N HIS A 743 10.95 8.41 1.10
CA HIS A 743 9.65 8.88 0.61
C HIS A 743 9.58 8.98 -0.92
N SER A 744 10.62 8.53 -1.61
CA SER A 744 10.74 8.44 -3.08
C SER A 744 10.33 9.69 -3.86
N HIS A 745 10.60 10.87 -3.30
CA HIS A 745 10.38 12.17 -3.95
C HIS A 745 11.65 13.03 -3.91
N ARG A 746 11.72 14.04 -4.76
CA ARG A 746 12.83 15.00 -4.75
C ARG A 746 12.58 16.05 -3.71
N VAL A 747 13.60 16.48 -3.00
CA VAL A 747 13.54 17.60 -2.05
C VAL A 747 14.35 18.77 -2.58
N PRO A 748 13.89 20.02 -2.36
CA PRO A 748 14.71 21.20 -2.62
C PRO A 748 16.00 21.15 -1.81
N VAL A 749 17.06 21.76 -2.32
CA VAL A 749 18.40 21.76 -1.71
C VAL A 749 18.34 22.28 -0.27
N GLU A 750 17.52 23.29 0.01
CA GLU A 750 17.36 23.87 1.35
C GLU A 750 16.72 22.89 2.34
N VAL A 751 15.81 22.05 1.87
CA VAL A 751 15.16 21.00 2.67
C VAL A 751 16.11 19.82 2.85
N ALA A 752 16.90 19.50 1.82
CA ALA A 752 17.92 18.46 1.88
C ALA A 752 18.98 18.76 2.95
N TYR A 753 19.34 20.04 3.16
CA TYR A 753 20.22 20.45 4.26
C TYR A 753 19.62 20.11 5.63
N GLN A 754 18.33 20.40 5.83
CA GLN A 754 17.66 20.15 7.11
C GLN A 754 17.53 18.65 7.40
N ARG A 755 17.31 17.83 6.37
CA ARG A 755 17.21 16.37 6.48
C ARG A 755 18.58 15.67 6.49
N GLY A 756 19.68 16.41 6.32
CA GLY A 756 21.03 15.85 6.26
C GLY A 756 21.26 14.96 5.02
N TYR A 757 20.48 15.15 3.97
CA TYR A 757 20.65 14.48 2.67
C TYR A 757 21.57 15.24 1.73
N PHE A 758 21.98 16.44 2.10
CA PHE A 758 22.94 17.26 1.36
C PHE A 758 23.56 18.29 2.33
N ASP A 759 24.66 18.95 1.95
CA ASP A 759 25.21 20.06 2.73
C ASP A 759 25.72 21.21 1.85
N GLU A 760 25.93 22.35 2.51
CA GLU A 760 26.31 23.59 1.83
C GLU A 760 27.71 23.51 1.21
N GLU A 761 28.64 22.79 1.86
CA GLU A 761 29.98 22.56 1.32
C GLU A 761 29.93 21.79 -0.01
N MET A 762 29.16 20.70 -0.08
CA MET A 762 28.98 19.95 -1.32
C MET A 762 28.25 20.77 -2.40
N ASN A 763 27.29 21.61 -2.01
CA ASN A 763 26.63 22.50 -2.95
C ASN A 763 27.60 23.50 -3.59
N GLN A 764 28.52 24.08 -2.81
CA GLN A 764 29.56 24.96 -3.35
C GLN A 764 30.51 24.21 -4.29
N ILE A 765 30.87 22.96 -3.96
CA ILE A 765 31.70 22.11 -4.82
C ILE A 765 31.01 21.84 -6.17
N LEU A 766 29.70 21.54 -6.17
CA LEU A 766 28.95 21.27 -7.40
C LEU A 766 28.66 22.53 -8.23
N LEU A 767 28.62 23.72 -7.62
CA LEU A 767 28.43 24.99 -8.30
C LEU A 767 29.71 25.53 -8.96
N ASP A 768 30.88 25.13 -8.47
CA ASP A 768 32.17 25.49 -9.05
C ASP A 768 32.63 24.41 -10.05
N PRO A 769 32.72 24.72 -11.37
CA PRO A 769 33.19 23.78 -12.39
C PRO A 769 34.72 23.56 -12.31
N THR A 770 35.15 22.91 -11.23
CA THR A 770 36.53 22.42 -11.02
C THR A 770 36.77 21.12 -11.80
N ASP A 771 38.02 20.66 -11.89
CA ASP A 771 38.34 19.39 -12.57
C ASP A 771 37.69 18.16 -11.89
N ASP A 772 37.37 18.26 -10.59
CA ASP A 772 36.73 17.17 -9.83
C ASP A 772 35.22 17.05 -10.10
N THR A 773 34.57 18.10 -10.62
CA THR A 773 33.12 18.14 -10.92
C THR A 773 32.80 17.95 -12.40
N LYS A 774 33.78 17.95 -13.30
CA LYS A 774 33.60 17.64 -14.75
C LYS A 774 33.52 16.13 -15.00
N GLY A 775 32.48 15.51 -14.48
CA GLY A 775 32.27 14.07 -14.55
C GLY A 775 31.54 13.56 -15.79
N PHE A 776 30.93 14.48 -16.57
CA PHE A 776 30.19 14.20 -17.80
C PHE A 776 30.98 14.73 -19.02
N PHE A 777 31.06 13.92 -20.09
CA PHE A 777 31.77 14.26 -21.34
C PHE A 777 30.81 14.31 -22.51
#